data_AF-A0A957I2U4-F1
#
_entry.id   AF-A0A957I2U4-F1
#
_cell.length_a   1.000
_cell.length_b   1.000
_cell.length_c   1.000
_cell.angle_alpha   90.00
_cell.angle_beta   90.00
_cell.angle_gamma   90.00
#
_symmetry.space_group_name_H-M   'P 1'
#
loop_
_entity.id
_entity.type
_entity.pdbx_description
1 polymer ?
#
loop_
_entity_poly.entity_id
_entity_poly.type
_entity_poly.pdbx_seq_one_letter_code
_entity_poly.pdbx_strand_id
1 'polypeptide(L)'
;MSRRLLFWLMPAFTLTLLLSLLLSHPLQAQRPTAAPGDVIISEVAWSGTAASSSDEWMELYNTTNQAIDLTGWTIEDGLSIILSGQIEANSFFLLERTDDTTISNLAADQIYTGALTDGGETLILRDAGSSVIDTANGDGDVWPAGTLPPDRHSMERLDPDVSDSDANWVSNDGITRNGLDANGNAINGTPRQPNSSWSITPPAGEPDLVASKSGPAIAAPGSNITYQIGLQNAGSATANGVTLTDTLPIGLSYLSDDGGFPLSQPDAQTLVWSIGEVLTPTNITFHVNVAVAANASGSVTNQIVAATSSAESNLGNNQAGATTVISDGTTPVVLIEAILYDGYVSGDLDEAVQLVNAGTTSVDISGWRITDNGDPGSGAVLPAGTSIAPGQRLWLARGATAFSFSFGAPPDFETDDTLPEVPEMEGGWPGYTNTGDEVVLLDDIGNVVDTLVYENGNTGQNGWSGAAVQPFSVGSASGSNGQILYRMRDQATNLPVPDTNTAADWAQSTADTVNGRKVRYPGWDLDAFFFTAQSTEFAELRIAIAPDNAFQAIVDHINSAQSSIIMESLTFENVGVADALIAAANRGVAVSLLLEGGPTGGLSDQEKYVCQELDSAGISCWFMISDDDNDIHDRYSYLHAKFILVDNARVAISSENMSLNSLPNDDKADGTWGRRGLVLFTDAPGVIARVHDIFTADYAPLTHTDLKQWQAADPTYGAPSPGFVPITESGGITYTVRYPTPAVFQGTFSFEVVHSPENSLRDQNSLLGLVNQAGTGDLVLVQQLDEPPHWGSSDSTPTADPNLRLEAYLNAARRGATVRLLLDGALDDPNSPTSNQATCDYVKSVARGEGLQVICALGNPAGLGIHNKMVLVRLAGHGYIHVGSINGSEQSNKGNRELALQVQSDEAFALLADMFQRDWPNRAYVPTFSFNFQGAATYPLISEVMYDPTGSDDAEFVEIVNPTGSVMDLSNYALGDAVNITDFEDLRRFPAGVTLAPGETLVVAAKATAFQALYGFNPDFEILDTNGNIPDLIDDPAWGSPDTYFQLGNGGDEVILRGPDNKAVDAISYGTGQFPGVIACAVIDNGHALERYPHWRDTNNCPADFRDVFPPTPGNVPAFP
;
A
#
# COMPACT_ATOMS: atom_id res chain seq x y z
N MET A 1 63.04 -71.49 -45.91
CA MET A 1 64.05 -72.11 -45.00
C MET A 1 63.30 -72.36 -43.67
N SER A 2 63.42 -73.48 -42.94
CA SER A 2 64.63 -74.08 -42.32
C SER A 2 65.26 -73.11 -41.30
N ARG A 3 65.41 -73.39 -39.99
CA ARG A 3 65.18 -74.62 -39.18
C ARG A 3 65.31 -74.30 -37.66
N ARG A 4 64.51 -74.93 -36.78
CA ARG A 4 64.80 -75.22 -35.31
C ARG A 4 64.83 -74.00 -34.34
N LEU A 5 64.57 -74.09 -33.01
CA LEU A 5 64.13 -75.17 -32.08
C LEU A 5 63.54 -74.60 -30.74
N LEU A 6 62.59 -75.33 -30.09
CA LEU A 6 62.32 -75.57 -28.63
C LEU A 6 62.43 -74.44 -27.55
N PHE A 7 61.73 -74.44 -26.39
CA PHE A 7 61.05 -75.42 -25.49
C PHE A 7 60.14 -74.60 -24.50
N TRP A 8 59.17 -75.01 -23.64
CA TRP A 8 58.37 -76.18 -23.16
C TRP A 8 56.87 -75.71 -23.14
N LEU A 9 55.77 -76.47 -23.25
CA LEU A 9 55.12 -77.53 -22.42
C LEU A 9 54.72 -77.06 -20.99
N MET A 10 53.49 -77.24 -20.44
CA MET A 10 52.16 -77.79 -20.86
C MET A 10 51.11 -77.56 -19.71
N PRO A 11 49.82 -78.01 -19.71
CA PRO A 11 48.71 -78.03 -20.71
C PRO A 11 47.32 -77.49 -20.17
N ALA A 12 46.25 -77.43 -21.02
CA ALA A 12 44.85 -77.94 -20.76
C ALA A 12 43.62 -77.07 -21.19
N PHE A 13 42.70 -77.71 -21.96
CA PHE A 13 41.22 -77.51 -22.08
C PHE A 13 40.56 -76.19 -22.58
N THR A 14 39.21 -76.20 -22.73
CA THR A 14 38.44 -75.47 -23.79
C THR A 14 36.97 -75.15 -23.44
N LEU A 15 36.43 -73.95 -23.81
CA LEU A 15 35.03 -73.76 -24.29
C LEU A 15 34.73 -72.35 -24.90
N THR A 16 33.75 -72.30 -25.84
CA THR A 16 32.83 -71.20 -26.28
C THR A 16 33.22 -69.72 -26.49
N LEU A 17 32.86 -69.21 -27.68
CA LEU A 17 32.21 -67.91 -28.02
C LEU A 17 32.84 -66.56 -27.59
N LEU A 18 33.52 -65.88 -28.54
CA LEU A 18 33.29 -64.46 -28.90
C LEU A 18 34.05 -64.10 -30.21
N LEU A 19 33.57 -63.14 -31.00
CA LEU A 19 34.26 -62.64 -32.22
C LEU A 19 33.92 -61.18 -32.53
N SER A 20 34.32 -60.25 -31.66
CA SER A 20 33.99 -58.82 -31.81
C SER A 20 34.91 -57.92 -30.96
N LEU A 21 36.14 -57.67 -31.41
CA LEU A 21 37.04 -56.66 -30.82
C LEU A 21 38.28 -56.38 -31.70
N LEU A 22 38.64 -55.09 -31.81
CA LEU A 22 39.90 -54.46 -32.29
C LEU A 22 39.74 -53.47 -33.47
N LEU A 23 39.16 -52.28 -33.22
CA LEU A 23 39.55 -51.04 -33.92
C LEU A 23 39.09 -49.75 -33.21
N SER A 24 39.35 -49.63 -31.91
CA SER A 24 39.07 -48.40 -31.15
C SER A 24 39.93 -48.31 -29.87
N HIS A 25 40.89 -47.40 -29.85
CA HIS A 25 41.36 -46.77 -28.62
C HIS A 25 41.12 -45.26 -28.82
N PRO A 26 40.13 -44.64 -28.16
CA PRO A 26 40.08 -43.19 -28.11
C PRO A 26 41.34 -42.67 -27.39
N LEU A 27 41.75 -41.44 -27.66
CA LEU A 27 42.57 -40.74 -26.67
C LEU A 27 41.69 -40.61 -25.42
N GLN A 28 42.20 -41.07 -24.29
CA GLN A 28 41.58 -40.78 -23.01
C GLN A 28 41.78 -39.28 -22.78
N ALA A 29 40.72 -38.50 -23.00
CA ALA A 29 40.71 -37.09 -22.69
C ALA A 29 41.08 -36.93 -21.23
N GLN A 30 42.11 -36.12 -20.97
CA GLN A 30 42.48 -35.75 -19.61
C GLN A 30 41.28 -35.00 -19.03
N ARG A 31 40.70 -35.49 -17.93
CA ARG A 31 39.67 -34.74 -17.19
C ARG A 31 40.22 -33.33 -16.94
N PRO A 32 39.42 -32.26 -17.15
CA PRO A 32 39.81 -30.93 -16.70
C PRO A 32 40.18 -31.00 -15.21
N THR A 33 41.38 -30.54 -14.89
CA THR A 33 41.71 -30.15 -13.52
C THR A 33 41.08 -28.79 -13.30
N ALA A 34 40.28 -28.65 -12.24
CA ALA A 34 39.69 -27.36 -11.87
C ALA A 34 40.79 -26.30 -11.70
N ALA A 35 40.51 -25.09 -12.16
CA ALA A 35 41.32 -23.90 -11.90
C ALA A 35 40.86 -23.21 -10.60
N PRO A 36 41.69 -22.36 -9.98
CA PRO A 36 41.26 -21.55 -8.85
C PRO A 36 40.08 -20.64 -9.25
N GLY A 37 39.03 -20.65 -8.43
CA GLY A 37 37.75 -20.00 -8.70
C GLY A 37 36.68 -20.89 -9.36
N ASP A 38 37.02 -22.05 -9.96
CA ASP A 38 36.02 -22.94 -10.60
C ASP A 38 34.98 -23.48 -9.59
N VAL A 39 35.39 -23.67 -8.34
CA VAL A 39 34.50 -23.91 -7.20
C VAL A 39 34.96 -23.00 -6.07
N ILE A 40 34.08 -22.13 -5.58
CA ILE A 40 34.33 -21.25 -4.44
C ILE A 40 33.67 -21.79 -3.18
N ILE A 41 34.13 -21.32 -2.02
CA ILE A 41 33.33 -21.34 -0.79
C ILE A 41 32.39 -20.13 -0.89
N SER A 42 31.08 -20.36 -1.00
CA SER A 42 30.08 -19.30 -1.12
C SER A 42 29.63 -18.78 0.24
N GLU A 43 29.50 -19.66 1.23
CA GLU A 43 28.91 -19.34 2.53
C GLU A 43 29.47 -20.20 3.67
N VAL A 44 29.61 -19.61 4.87
CA VAL A 44 30.11 -20.28 6.09
C VAL A 44 29.31 -19.83 7.32
N ALA A 45 28.55 -20.74 7.94
CA ALA A 45 27.82 -20.49 9.18
C ALA A 45 28.65 -20.89 10.43
N TRP A 46 29.78 -20.21 10.63
CA TRP A 46 30.81 -20.59 11.60
C TRP A 46 30.39 -20.55 13.08
N SER A 47 29.33 -19.81 13.44
CA SER A 47 28.81 -19.78 14.83
C SER A 47 27.69 -20.81 15.09
N GLY A 48 27.16 -21.43 14.04
CA GLY A 48 26.01 -22.33 14.06
C GLY A 48 24.64 -21.65 14.28
N THR A 49 23.56 -22.41 14.18
CA THR A 49 22.17 -21.90 14.20
C THR A 49 21.68 -21.37 15.56
N ALA A 50 20.53 -20.69 15.55
CA ALA A 50 19.83 -20.26 16.76
C ALA A 50 19.51 -21.43 17.72
N ALA A 51 19.16 -22.60 17.18
CA ALA A 51 18.98 -23.83 17.95
C ALA A 51 20.25 -24.26 18.71
N SER A 52 21.42 -24.27 18.06
CA SER A 52 22.66 -24.73 18.70
C SER A 52 23.94 -24.24 18.00
N SER A 53 24.94 -23.86 18.81
CA SER A 53 26.32 -23.58 18.34
C SER A 53 27.14 -24.85 18.06
N SER A 54 26.48 -25.94 17.70
CA SER A 54 27.09 -27.09 17.04
C SER A 54 26.57 -27.30 15.63
N ASP A 55 25.56 -26.52 15.23
CA ASP A 55 24.81 -26.66 13.99
C ASP A 55 25.50 -25.78 12.94
N GLU A 56 26.81 -26.00 12.76
CA GLU A 56 27.66 -25.32 11.79
C GLU A 56 27.51 -25.94 10.41
N TRP A 57 27.63 -25.11 9.38
CA TRP A 57 27.60 -25.58 8.00
C TRP A 57 28.43 -24.69 7.08
N MET A 58 28.76 -25.22 5.90
CA MET A 58 29.49 -24.55 4.83
C MET A 58 28.82 -24.87 3.49
N GLU A 59 28.92 -23.96 2.53
CA GLU A 59 28.47 -24.20 1.17
C GLU A 59 29.55 -23.87 0.13
N LEU A 60 29.58 -24.69 -0.93
CA LEU A 60 30.39 -24.48 -2.11
C LEU A 60 29.51 -24.09 -3.30
N TYR A 61 29.98 -23.19 -4.16
CA TYR A 61 29.33 -22.83 -5.42
C TYR A 61 30.24 -23.11 -6.62
N ASN A 62 29.71 -23.76 -7.65
CA ASN A 62 30.41 -24.01 -8.91
C ASN A 62 30.18 -22.85 -9.89
N THR A 63 31.19 -22.01 -10.09
CA THR A 63 31.15 -20.85 -11.01
C THR A 63 31.17 -21.27 -12.49
N THR A 64 31.41 -22.54 -12.79
CA THR A 64 31.58 -23.02 -14.16
C THR A 64 30.30 -23.59 -14.77
N ASN A 65 30.19 -23.43 -16.09
CA ASN A 65 29.13 -24.01 -16.90
C ASN A 65 29.28 -25.53 -17.14
N GLN A 66 29.97 -26.28 -16.25
CA GLN A 66 30.16 -27.74 -16.31
C GLN A 66 30.10 -28.35 -14.91
N ALA A 67 29.61 -29.58 -14.77
CA ALA A 67 29.61 -30.28 -13.48
C ALA A 67 31.01 -30.74 -13.06
N ILE A 68 31.34 -30.61 -11.76
CA ILE A 68 32.67 -30.88 -11.20
C ILE A 68 32.59 -32.04 -10.19
N ASP A 69 33.42 -33.07 -10.42
CA ASP A 69 33.57 -34.24 -9.53
C ASP A 69 34.47 -33.88 -8.33
N LEU A 70 33.86 -33.68 -7.17
CA LEU A 70 34.51 -33.32 -5.91
C LEU A 70 35.19 -34.51 -5.22
N THR A 71 35.12 -35.72 -5.79
CA THR A 71 35.58 -36.94 -5.13
C THR A 71 37.09 -36.93 -4.85
N GLY A 72 37.44 -36.83 -3.57
CA GLY A 72 38.82 -36.78 -3.08
C GLY A 72 39.43 -35.38 -3.00
N TRP A 73 38.65 -34.33 -3.24
CA TRP A 73 38.98 -32.95 -2.85
C TRP A 73 39.00 -32.83 -1.31
N THR A 74 39.64 -31.79 -0.77
CA THR A 74 39.67 -31.54 0.68
C THR A 74 39.31 -30.10 1.05
N ILE A 75 38.70 -29.93 2.23
CA ILE A 75 38.69 -28.66 2.96
C ILE A 75 39.61 -28.84 4.18
N GLU A 76 40.63 -28.00 4.29
CA GLU A 76 41.72 -28.13 5.27
C GLU A 76 41.87 -26.88 6.12
N ASP A 77 41.80 -27.05 7.45
CA ASP A 77 42.10 -26.01 8.45
C ASP A 77 42.40 -26.58 9.84
N GLY A 78 43.31 -27.55 9.91
CA GLY A 78 43.51 -28.40 11.10
C GLY A 78 42.38 -29.42 11.32
N LEU A 79 41.13 -29.04 11.01
CA LEU A 79 40.10 -29.90 10.44
C LEU A 79 40.56 -30.42 9.06
N SER A 80 40.03 -31.56 8.64
CA SER A 80 40.29 -32.16 7.33
C SER A 80 39.04 -32.90 6.85
N ILE A 81 38.25 -32.25 6.01
CA ILE A 81 37.08 -32.84 5.35
C ILE A 81 37.56 -33.42 4.01
N ILE A 82 37.15 -34.65 3.68
CA ILE A 82 37.33 -35.22 2.35
C ILE A 82 35.97 -35.16 1.65
N LEU A 83 35.92 -34.53 0.48
CA LEU A 83 34.69 -34.35 -0.29
C LEU A 83 34.42 -35.58 -1.19
N SER A 84 33.14 -35.81 -1.47
CA SER A 84 32.67 -36.87 -2.35
C SER A 84 31.34 -36.49 -3.00
N GLY A 85 31.13 -36.92 -4.25
CA GLY A 85 29.99 -36.49 -5.06
C GLY A 85 30.39 -35.54 -6.19
N GLN A 86 29.39 -34.85 -6.73
CA GLN A 86 29.51 -33.98 -7.90
C GLN A 86 28.65 -32.74 -7.67
N ILE A 87 29.21 -31.56 -7.94
CA ILE A 87 28.49 -30.28 -7.94
C ILE A 87 28.14 -29.94 -9.39
N GLU A 88 26.87 -29.70 -9.69
CA GLU A 88 26.42 -29.37 -11.05
C GLU A 88 26.84 -27.95 -11.46
N ALA A 89 26.70 -27.61 -12.74
CA ALA A 89 27.03 -26.29 -13.26
C ALA A 89 26.17 -25.19 -12.60
N ASN A 90 26.78 -24.05 -12.25
CA ASN A 90 26.10 -22.89 -11.62
C ASN A 90 25.21 -23.31 -10.44
N SER A 91 25.66 -24.29 -9.65
CA SER A 91 24.90 -24.94 -8.58
C SER A 91 25.70 -24.99 -7.28
N PHE A 92 25.00 -25.27 -6.18
CA PHE A 92 25.53 -25.27 -4.81
C PHE A 92 25.74 -26.69 -4.26
N PHE A 93 26.63 -26.86 -3.29
CA PHE A 93 26.89 -28.11 -2.57
C PHE A 93 27.01 -27.86 -1.06
N LEU A 94 26.04 -28.36 -0.29
CA LEU A 94 25.84 -28.05 1.13
C LEU A 94 26.51 -29.08 2.06
N LEU A 95 27.22 -28.60 3.08
CA LEU A 95 27.90 -29.42 4.09
C LEU A 95 27.46 -29.09 5.52
N GLU A 96 26.76 -30.03 6.17
CA GLU A 96 26.33 -29.91 7.57
C GLU A 96 27.23 -30.65 8.55
N ARG A 97 27.33 -30.12 9.78
CA ARG A 97 28.11 -30.71 10.86
C ARG A 97 27.33 -31.81 11.60
N THR A 98 28.00 -32.95 11.78
CA THR A 98 27.62 -34.12 12.60
C THR A 98 26.36 -34.89 12.20
N ASP A 99 25.28 -34.24 11.78
CA ASP A 99 24.08 -34.88 11.23
C ASP A 99 23.28 -33.92 10.32
N ASP A 100 22.29 -34.49 9.63
CA ASP A 100 21.43 -33.87 8.60
C ASP A 100 20.21 -33.19 9.26
N THR A 101 20.46 -32.41 10.31
CA THR A 101 19.43 -31.67 11.07
C THR A 101 19.81 -30.23 11.40
N THR A 102 20.98 -29.78 10.93
CA THR A 102 21.43 -28.39 11.09
C THR A 102 20.54 -27.45 10.29
N ILE A 103 20.12 -27.84 9.07
CA ILE A 103 19.09 -27.15 8.29
C ILE A 103 17.91 -28.10 8.07
N SER A 104 16.99 -28.15 9.03
CA SER A 104 15.99 -29.22 9.22
C SER A 104 14.99 -29.45 8.08
N ASN A 105 14.95 -28.57 7.07
CA ASN A 105 14.12 -28.67 5.87
C ASN A 105 14.90 -28.75 4.54
N LEU A 106 16.24 -28.75 4.56
CA LEU A 106 17.11 -28.86 3.38
C LEU A 106 18.18 -29.93 3.62
N ALA A 107 18.07 -31.08 2.97
CA ALA A 107 19.08 -32.13 3.11
C ALA A 107 20.47 -31.67 2.64
N ALA A 108 21.51 -32.00 3.38
CA ALA A 108 22.90 -31.73 3.03
C ALA A 108 23.43 -32.69 1.95
N ASP A 109 24.37 -32.23 1.13
CA ASP A 109 25.04 -33.09 0.14
C ASP A 109 26.15 -33.94 0.80
N GLN A 110 26.79 -33.43 1.87
CA GLN A 110 27.72 -34.23 2.67
C GLN A 110 27.81 -33.80 4.14
N ILE A 111 27.55 -34.74 5.06
CA ILE A 111 27.80 -34.56 6.50
C ILE A 111 29.30 -34.66 6.82
N TYR A 112 29.83 -33.71 7.61
CA TYR A 112 31.20 -33.71 8.11
C TYR A 112 31.29 -33.83 9.64
N THR A 113 32.48 -34.10 10.16
CA THR A 113 32.72 -34.13 11.62
C THR A 113 33.95 -33.29 11.97
N GLY A 114 33.73 -32.26 12.77
CA GLY A 114 34.73 -31.26 13.14
C GLY A 114 34.09 -30.19 14.02
N ALA A 115 34.83 -29.13 14.28
CA ALA A 115 34.28 -27.88 14.79
C ALA A 115 35.04 -26.74 14.14
N LEU A 116 34.31 -25.73 13.68
CA LEU A 116 34.87 -24.43 13.35
C LEU A 116 35.17 -23.65 14.64
N THR A 117 35.91 -22.55 14.57
CA THR A 117 36.20 -21.71 15.75
C THR A 117 35.64 -20.29 15.66
N ASP A 118 34.97 -19.86 16.73
CA ASP A 118 34.43 -18.49 16.93
C ASP A 118 35.49 -17.36 16.79
N GLY A 119 36.78 -17.71 16.72
CA GLY A 119 37.90 -16.78 16.75
C GLY A 119 38.44 -16.35 15.39
N GLY A 120 37.99 -16.97 14.29
CA GLY A 120 38.60 -16.85 12.97
C GLY A 120 39.70 -17.88 12.71
N GLU A 121 39.67 -18.46 11.52
CA GLU A 121 40.54 -19.53 11.02
C GLU A 121 40.48 -19.56 9.47
N THR A 122 41.31 -20.35 8.78
CA THR A 122 41.45 -20.28 7.31
C THR A 122 41.04 -21.58 6.62
N LEU A 123 39.85 -21.59 6.03
CA LEU A 123 39.37 -22.72 5.23
C LEU A 123 40.07 -22.75 3.85
N ILE A 124 40.78 -23.84 3.54
CA ILE A 124 41.43 -24.04 2.23
C ILE A 124 40.75 -25.17 1.46
N LEU A 125 40.08 -24.84 0.35
CA LEU A 125 39.53 -25.83 -0.59
C LEU A 125 40.63 -26.30 -1.55
N ARG A 126 40.80 -27.62 -1.69
CA ARG A 126 41.77 -28.25 -2.60
C ARG A 126 41.17 -29.28 -3.52
N ASP A 127 41.72 -29.38 -4.74
CA ASP A 127 41.44 -30.50 -5.64
C ASP A 127 42.06 -31.83 -5.14
N ALA A 128 41.67 -32.94 -5.78
CA ALA A 128 42.25 -34.26 -5.53
C ALA A 128 43.75 -34.41 -5.93
N GLY A 129 44.37 -33.36 -6.48
CA GLY A 129 45.81 -33.20 -6.71
C GLY A 129 46.53 -32.34 -5.66
N SER A 130 45.81 -31.84 -4.65
CA SER A 130 46.23 -30.88 -3.61
C SER A 130 46.50 -29.44 -4.07
N SER A 131 46.07 -29.07 -5.29
CA SER A 131 46.01 -27.69 -5.77
C SER A 131 44.99 -26.90 -4.93
N VAL A 132 45.29 -25.66 -4.53
CA VAL A 132 44.26 -24.77 -3.94
C VAL A 132 43.30 -24.33 -5.04
N ILE A 133 42.01 -24.36 -4.76
CA ILE A 133 40.95 -23.90 -5.68
C ILE A 133 40.31 -22.61 -5.17
N ASP A 134 39.98 -22.52 -3.88
CA ASP A 134 39.53 -21.28 -3.23
C ASP A 134 39.90 -21.30 -1.73
N THR A 135 39.73 -20.17 -1.07
CA THR A 135 39.82 -20.05 0.40
C THR A 135 38.63 -19.26 0.95
N ALA A 136 38.39 -19.39 2.25
CA ALA A 136 37.58 -18.44 3.00
C ALA A 136 38.37 -18.00 4.24
N ASN A 137 38.40 -16.69 4.49
CA ASN A 137 39.24 -16.06 5.51
C ASN A 137 40.74 -16.43 5.33
N GLY A 138 41.23 -16.26 4.10
CA GLY A 138 42.52 -16.70 3.59
C GLY A 138 43.78 -16.13 4.24
N ASP A 139 43.67 -15.15 5.14
CA ASP A 139 44.81 -14.61 5.90
C ASP A 139 44.90 -15.15 7.35
N GLY A 140 43.79 -15.64 7.90
CA GLY A 140 43.70 -16.28 9.21
C GLY A 140 43.61 -15.33 10.40
N ASP A 141 43.18 -14.08 10.19
CA ASP A 141 42.71 -13.20 11.26
C ASP A 141 41.24 -13.55 11.64
N VAL A 142 40.54 -12.67 12.38
CA VAL A 142 39.15 -12.89 12.82
C VAL A 142 38.19 -12.96 11.62
N TRP A 143 37.14 -13.80 11.68
CA TRP A 143 36.15 -13.92 10.60
C TRP A 143 35.67 -12.53 10.13
N PRO A 144 35.81 -12.18 8.83
CA PRO A 144 35.52 -10.84 8.34
C PRO A 144 34.04 -10.49 8.38
N ALA A 145 33.17 -11.51 8.33
CA ALA A 145 31.73 -11.34 8.53
C ALA A 145 31.07 -12.62 9.09
N GLY A 146 29.73 -12.63 9.14
CA GLY A 146 28.95 -13.49 10.02
C GLY A 146 28.87 -12.93 11.44
N THR A 147 27.99 -13.47 12.29
CA THR A 147 27.79 -12.95 13.66
C THR A 147 27.71 -14.04 14.73
N LEU A 148 28.01 -13.63 15.97
CA LEU A 148 27.80 -14.41 17.19
C LEU A 148 26.34 -14.28 17.70
N PRO A 149 25.94 -15.03 18.73
CA PRO A 149 24.62 -14.88 19.36
C PRO A 149 24.31 -13.45 19.83
N PRO A 150 23.04 -12.98 19.73
CA PRO A 150 21.86 -13.80 19.43
C PRO A 150 21.66 -14.12 17.94
N ASP A 151 22.16 -13.27 17.04
CA ASP A 151 21.65 -13.19 15.67
C ASP A 151 22.19 -14.28 14.74
N ARG A 152 23.46 -14.68 14.88
CA ARG A 152 24.06 -15.85 14.20
C ARG A 152 23.90 -15.87 12.68
N HIS A 153 24.25 -14.76 12.04
CA HIS A 153 24.30 -14.64 10.60
C HIS A 153 25.49 -15.44 10.08
N SER A 154 25.33 -16.10 8.94
CA SER A 154 26.42 -16.69 8.17
C SER A 154 27.33 -15.63 7.56
N MET A 155 28.51 -16.07 7.11
CA MET A 155 29.46 -15.28 6.32
C MET A 155 29.31 -15.64 4.83
N GLU A 156 28.89 -14.68 4.02
CA GLU A 156 28.53 -14.85 2.60
C GLU A 156 29.47 -14.07 1.66
N ARG A 157 29.82 -14.68 0.52
CA ARG A 157 30.64 -14.08 -0.55
C ARG A 157 29.84 -13.03 -1.36
N LEU A 158 30.38 -11.82 -1.53
CA LEU A 158 29.72 -10.70 -2.24
C LEU A 158 29.74 -10.82 -3.77
N ASP A 159 30.84 -11.32 -4.32
CA ASP A 159 31.09 -11.48 -5.75
C ASP A 159 31.80 -12.84 -5.97
N PRO A 160 31.24 -13.74 -6.82
CA PRO A 160 31.77 -15.10 -6.98
C PRO A 160 32.98 -15.17 -7.93
N ASP A 161 33.15 -14.19 -8.82
CA ASP A 161 34.29 -14.09 -9.74
C ASP A 161 35.51 -13.42 -9.07
N VAL A 162 35.29 -12.76 -7.92
CA VAL A 162 36.35 -12.18 -7.08
C VAL A 162 36.91 -13.20 -6.08
N SER A 163 38.24 -13.25 -6.02
CA SER A 163 38.97 -14.11 -5.09
C SER A 163 38.79 -13.68 -3.62
N ASP A 164 39.03 -14.63 -2.71
CA ASP A 164 38.93 -14.44 -1.26
C ASP A 164 39.70 -13.21 -0.72
N SER A 165 38.99 -12.40 0.05
CA SER A 165 39.50 -11.30 0.89
C SER A 165 38.35 -10.74 1.74
N ASP A 166 38.63 -10.10 2.88
CA ASP A 166 37.63 -9.51 3.79
C ASP A 166 36.60 -8.63 3.07
N ALA A 167 37.05 -7.89 2.05
CA ALA A 167 36.22 -6.97 1.27
C ALA A 167 35.25 -7.67 0.31
N ASN A 168 35.35 -8.99 0.18
CA ASN A 168 34.44 -9.85 -0.57
C ASN A 168 33.57 -10.75 0.33
N TRP A 169 33.56 -10.49 1.64
CA TRP A 169 32.67 -11.17 2.61
C TRP A 169 31.72 -10.17 3.26
N VAL A 170 30.47 -10.59 3.45
CA VAL A 170 29.44 -9.87 4.19
C VAL A 170 28.71 -10.84 5.12
N SER A 171 28.04 -10.34 6.15
CA SER A 171 27.10 -11.18 6.90
C SER A 171 25.84 -11.31 6.07
N ASN A 172 25.13 -12.44 6.17
CA ASN A 172 23.74 -12.53 5.68
C ASN A 172 22.95 -11.25 6.04
N ASP A 173 22.10 -10.75 5.16
CA ASP A 173 21.35 -9.50 5.38
C ASP A 173 20.26 -9.62 6.48
N GLY A 174 19.91 -10.84 6.92
CA GLY A 174 18.82 -11.13 7.85
C GLY A 174 17.43 -11.10 7.20
N ILE A 175 17.37 -10.94 5.88
CA ILE A 175 16.19 -10.67 5.05
C ILE A 175 16.05 -11.82 4.04
N THR A 176 17.02 -11.91 3.14
CA THR A 176 17.20 -12.99 2.15
C THR A 176 17.73 -14.22 2.87
N ARG A 177 16.86 -15.20 3.11
CA ARG A 177 17.16 -16.37 3.94
C ARG A 177 16.54 -17.64 3.38
N ASN A 178 17.25 -18.76 3.49
CA ASN A 178 16.73 -20.08 3.15
C ASN A 178 17.04 -21.09 4.26
N GLY A 179 16.12 -22.01 4.52
CA GLY A 179 16.30 -23.06 5.52
C GLY A 179 15.83 -22.72 6.95
N LEU A 180 15.61 -23.76 7.75
CA LEU A 180 15.14 -23.72 9.14
C LEU A 180 16.12 -24.44 10.08
N ASP A 181 16.30 -23.97 11.30
CA ASP A 181 17.10 -24.63 12.33
C ASP A 181 16.41 -25.90 12.89
N ALA A 182 17.09 -26.63 13.77
CA ALA A 182 16.57 -27.85 14.42
C ALA A 182 15.33 -27.64 15.31
N ASN A 183 14.93 -26.39 15.58
CA ASN A 183 13.70 -26.03 16.30
C ASN A 183 12.60 -25.48 15.36
N GLY A 184 12.87 -25.31 14.06
CA GLY A 184 11.95 -24.77 13.06
C GLY A 184 11.98 -23.25 12.89
N ASN A 185 12.97 -22.53 13.43
CA ASN A 185 13.15 -21.10 13.18
C ASN A 185 13.92 -20.87 11.88
N ALA A 186 13.65 -19.81 11.12
CA ALA A 186 14.48 -19.46 9.96
C ALA A 186 15.94 -19.19 10.36
N ILE A 187 16.89 -19.76 9.63
CA ILE A 187 18.32 -19.46 9.79
C ILE A 187 18.67 -18.15 9.09
N ASN A 188 19.70 -17.44 9.57
CA ASN A 188 20.19 -16.22 8.94
C ASN A 188 21.34 -16.56 7.98
N GLY A 189 20.99 -17.15 6.84
CA GLY A 189 21.88 -17.55 5.75
C GLY A 189 21.12 -18.02 4.50
N THR A 190 21.80 -18.28 3.40
CA THR A 190 21.24 -18.53 2.05
C THR A 190 21.60 -19.89 1.42
N PRO A 191 21.62 -21.01 2.17
CA PRO A 191 22.03 -22.31 1.62
C PRO A 191 21.20 -22.71 0.40
N ARG A 192 21.88 -23.22 -0.62
CA ARG A 192 21.35 -23.62 -1.94
C ARG A 192 20.70 -22.46 -2.72
N GLN A 193 21.03 -21.20 -2.43
CA GLN A 193 20.53 -20.00 -3.12
C GLN A 193 21.66 -19.00 -3.39
N PRO A 194 21.47 -18.04 -4.31
CA PRO A 194 22.31 -16.85 -4.39
C PRO A 194 22.46 -16.15 -3.03
N ASN A 195 23.70 -15.80 -2.68
CA ASN A 195 24.02 -15.04 -1.49
C ASN A 195 23.25 -13.71 -1.46
N SER A 196 22.86 -13.26 -0.26
CA SER A 196 21.94 -12.13 -0.02
C SER A 196 22.36 -10.78 -0.63
N SER A 197 23.63 -10.63 -1.01
CA SER A 197 24.20 -9.38 -1.53
C SER A 197 24.97 -9.54 -2.86
N TRP A 198 24.69 -10.57 -3.67
CA TRP A 198 25.26 -10.72 -5.02
C TRP A 198 24.92 -9.51 -5.93
N SER A 199 25.95 -8.82 -6.42
CA SER A 199 25.80 -7.55 -7.14
C SER A 199 26.02 -7.70 -8.64
N ILE A 200 24.98 -7.45 -9.45
CA ILE A 200 25.06 -7.43 -10.92
C ILE A 200 24.33 -6.21 -11.51
N THR A 201 25.09 -5.26 -12.06
CA THR A 201 24.60 -4.15 -12.89
C THR A 201 25.54 -4.00 -14.09
N PRO A 202 25.04 -4.00 -15.35
CA PRO A 202 25.91 -4.03 -16.52
C PRO A 202 26.72 -2.72 -16.72
N PRO A 203 28.04 -2.80 -17.02
CA PRO A 203 28.88 -1.63 -17.27
C PRO A 203 28.44 -0.74 -18.44
N ALA A 204 28.56 0.57 -18.25
CA ALA A 204 28.37 1.55 -19.32
C ALA A 204 29.42 1.38 -20.44
N GLY A 205 28.95 1.04 -21.64
CA GLY A 205 29.74 0.69 -22.81
C GLY A 205 29.50 -0.71 -23.36
N GLU A 206 28.74 -1.55 -22.64
CA GLU A 206 28.44 -2.95 -23.03
C GLU A 206 26.97 -3.13 -23.45
N PRO A 207 26.65 -4.11 -24.33
CA PRO A 207 25.30 -4.66 -24.45
C PRO A 207 24.88 -5.41 -23.17
N ASP A 208 23.59 -5.65 -23.07
CA ASP A 208 22.94 -6.46 -22.03
C ASP A 208 21.71 -7.05 -22.71
N LEU A 209 21.78 -8.33 -23.08
CA LEU A 209 20.69 -9.04 -23.74
C LEU A 209 19.65 -9.50 -22.71
N VAL A 210 18.38 -9.43 -23.10
CA VAL A 210 17.26 -9.90 -22.26
C VAL A 210 16.43 -10.87 -23.07
N ALA A 211 16.44 -12.14 -22.68
CA ALA A 211 15.59 -13.17 -23.25
C ALA A 211 14.21 -13.15 -22.60
N SER A 212 13.18 -13.49 -23.36
CA SER A 212 11.85 -13.79 -22.83
C SER A 212 11.19 -14.90 -23.63
N LYS A 213 10.35 -15.70 -22.97
CA LYS A 213 9.68 -16.83 -23.60
C LYS A 213 8.29 -17.03 -22.99
N SER A 214 7.30 -17.32 -23.83
CA SER A 214 5.97 -17.72 -23.39
C SER A 214 5.43 -18.85 -24.27
N GLY A 215 4.40 -19.54 -23.81
CA GLY A 215 3.75 -20.65 -24.51
C GLY A 215 2.47 -21.05 -23.79
N PRO A 216 1.75 -22.07 -24.26
CA PRO A 216 0.55 -22.56 -23.57
C PRO A 216 0.92 -23.20 -22.22
N ALA A 217 0.12 -22.95 -21.19
CA ALA A 217 0.30 -23.55 -19.88
C ALA A 217 0.01 -25.07 -19.87
N ILE A 218 -0.88 -25.56 -20.75
CA ILE A 218 -1.26 -26.97 -20.87
C ILE A 218 -1.24 -27.39 -22.34
N ALA A 219 -0.79 -28.62 -22.64
CA ALA A 219 -0.81 -29.20 -23.98
C ALA A 219 -1.11 -30.71 -23.95
N ALA A 220 -1.74 -31.22 -25.01
CA ALA A 220 -2.02 -32.66 -25.13
C ALA A 220 -0.83 -33.43 -25.74
N PRO A 221 -0.55 -34.68 -25.32
CA PRO A 221 0.39 -35.57 -26.00
C PRO A 221 0.04 -35.72 -27.48
N GLY A 222 1.01 -35.54 -28.37
CA GLY A 222 0.79 -35.61 -29.82
C GLY A 222 0.18 -34.35 -30.45
N SER A 223 -0.05 -33.27 -29.68
CA SER A 223 -0.46 -31.98 -30.20
C SER A 223 0.71 -31.16 -30.78
N ASN A 224 0.39 -30.11 -31.53
CA ASN A 224 1.36 -29.07 -31.90
C ASN A 224 1.11 -27.84 -31.05
N ILE A 225 2.18 -27.24 -30.52
CA ILE A 225 2.13 -26.02 -29.71
C ILE A 225 3.09 -24.96 -30.25
N THR A 226 2.86 -23.71 -29.87
CA THR A 226 3.63 -22.55 -30.29
C THR A 226 4.21 -21.87 -29.05
N TYR A 227 5.53 -21.69 -29.02
CA TYR A 227 6.19 -20.77 -28.09
C TYR A 227 6.43 -19.44 -28.79
N GLN A 228 6.23 -18.33 -28.08
CA GLN A 228 6.73 -17.02 -28.47
C GLN A 228 8.11 -16.82 -27.82
N ILE A 229 9.07 -16.35 -28.61
CA ILE A 229 10.41 -15.95 -28.17
C ILE A 229 10.52 -14.43 -28.31
N GLY A 230 11.08 -13.79 -27.30
CA GLY A 230 11.51 -12.40 -27.30
C GLY A 230 13.01 -12.29 -27.01
N LEU A 231 13.67 -11.33 -27.65
CA LEU A 231 15.06 -10.98 -27.42
C LEU A 231 15.23 -9.46 -27.52
N GLN A 232 15.60 -8.85 -26.41
CA GLN A 232 15.93 -7.43 -26.31
C GLN A 232 17.43 -7.23 -26.13
N ASN A 233 17.96 -6.07 -26.55
CA ASN A 233 19.22 -5.52 -26.03
C ASN A 233 18.87 -4.27 -25.22
N ALA A 234 18.95 -4.38 -23.89
CA ALA A 234 18.69 -3.32 -22.93
C ALA A 234 19.96 -2.52 -22.57
N GLY A 235 21.14 -3.05 -22.93
CA GLY A 235 22.42 -2.41 -22.67
C GLY A 235 22.69 -1.14 -23.47
N SER A 236 23.89 -0.61 -23.31
CA SER A 236 24.30 0.70 -23.84
C SER A 236 25.13 0.63 -25.12
N ALA A 237 25.47 -0.58 -25.59
CA ALA A 237 26.15 -0.81 -26.86
C ALA A 237 25.45 -1.88 -27.72
N THR A 238 25.86 -2.00 -28.98
CA THR A 238 25.34 -3.02 -29.91
C THR A 238 25.91 -4.40 -29.59
N ALA A 239 25.04 -5.40 -29.49
CA ALA A 239 25.43 -6.81 -29.39
C ALA A 239 25.77 -7.34 -30.80
N ASN A 240 26.94 -7.96 -30.97
CA ASN A 240 27.45 -8.39 -32.28
C ASN A 240 27.60 -9.91 -32.31
N GLY A 241 27.30 -10.55 -33.44
CA GLY A 241 27.40 -12.01 -33.59
C GLY A 241 26.42 -12.77 -32.70
N VAL A 242 25.26 -12.17 -32.41
CA VAL A 242 24.25 -12.70 -31.49
C VAL A 242 23.67 -14.01 -32.01
N THR A 243 23.59 -15.00 -31.14
CA THR A 243 22.94 -16.29 -31.35
C THR A 243 21.92 -16.54 -30.26
N LEU A 244 20.74 -17.05 -30.63
CA LEU A 244 19.74 -17.53 -29.67
C LEU A 244 19.62 -19.04 -29.82
N THR A 245 19.71 -19.75 -28.70
CA THR A 245 19.59 -21.21 -28.61
C THR A 245 18.28 -21.56 -27.90
N ASP A 246 17.44 -22.43 -28.46
CA ASP A 246 16.28 -23.03 -27.78
C ASP A 246 16.54 -24.52 -27.56
N THR A 247 16.49 -24.96 -26.31
CA THR A 247 16.81 -26.34 -25.91
C THR A 247 15.51 -27.07 -25.61
N LEU A 248 14.96 -27.74 -26.62
CA LEU A 248 13.69 -28.44 -26.49
C LEU A 248 13.82 -29.62 -25.51
N PRO A 249 13.04 -29.67 -24.41
CA PRO A 249 13.04 -30.81 -23.48
C PRO A 249 12.58 -32.11 -24.16
N ILE A 250 12.97 -33.24 -23.56
CA ILE A 250 12.54 -34.57 -24.01
C ILE A 250 11.01 -34.65 -23.95
N GLY A 251 10.39 -34.77 -25.13
CA GLY A 251 8.94 -34.69 -25.29
C GLY A 251 8.48 -33.61 -26.28
N LEU A 252 9.36 -32.67 -26.65
CA LEU A 252 9.11 -31.68 -27.70
C LEU A 252 10.00 -31.93 -28.93
N SER A 253 9.55 -31.45 -30.10
CA SER A 253 10.28 -31.59 -31.37
C SER A 253 9.93 -30.47 -32.35
N TYR A 254 10.93 -29.84 -32.97
CA TYR A 254 10.74 -28.66 -33.84
C TYR A 254 9.95 -28.95 -35.13
N LEU A 255 9.09 -28.00 -35.52
CA LEU A 255 8.34 -28.03 -36.78
C LEU A 255 8.68 -26.84 -37.70
N SER A 256 8.61 -25.61 -37.18
CA SER A 256 8.81 -24.38 -37.96
C SER A 256 8.84 -23.13 -37.08
N ASP A 257 9.62 -22.11 -37.46
CA ASP A 257 9.54 -20.74 -36.94
C ASP A 257 9.10 -19.72 -38.00
N ASP A 258 8.73 -18.51 -37.57
CA ASP A 258 8.44 -17.36 -38.44
C ASP A 258 9.45 -16.20 -38.33
N GLY A 259 10.51 -16.35 -37.53
CA GLY A 259 11.47 -15.28 -37.24
C GLY A 259 12.38 -14.90 -38.41
N GLY A 260 12.54 -15.79 -39.39
CA GLY A 260 13.27 -15.51 -40.63
C GLY A 260 14.80 -15.44 -40.49
N PHE A 261 15.33 -15.66 -39.28
CA PHE A 261 16.76 -15.78 -39.01
C PHE A 261 17.32 -17.13 -39.50
N PRO A 262 18.60 -17.21 -39.91
CA PRO A 262 19.23 -18.48 -40.24
C PRO A 262 19.28 -19.45 -39.04
N LEU A 263 18.37 -20.42 -39.02
CA LEU A 263 18.36 -21.54 -38.06
C LEU A 263 19.38 -22.63 -38.45
N SER A 264 20.03 -23.18 -37.43
CA SER A 264 20.71 -24.47 -37.47
C SER A 264 20.22 -25.36 -36.34
N GLN A 265 20.19 -26.68 -36.59
CA GLN A 265 19.71 -27.68 -35.62
C GLN A 265 20.82 -28.73 -35.44
N PRO A 266 21.68 -28.61 -34.41
CA PRO A 266 22.81 -29.53 -34.19
C PRO A 266 22.40 -30.97 -33.87
N ASP A 267 21.26 -31.14 -33.19
CA ASP A 267 20.68 -32.40 -32.75
C ASP A 267 19.14 -32.29 -32.69
N ALA A 268 18.43 -33.31 -32.19
CA ALA A 268 16.96 -33.33 -32.21
C ALA A 268 16.29 -32.38 -31.20
N GLN A 269 17.02 -31.89 -30.19
CA GLN A 269 16.55 -31.05 -29.10
C GLN A 269 17.02 -29.59 -29.27
N THR A 270 18.25 -29.36 -29.71
CA THR A 270 18.86 -28.02 -29.78
C THR A 270 18.53 -27.29 -31.09
N LEU A 271 18.01 -26.07 -30.99
CA LEU A 271 17.82 -25.11 -32.09
C LEU A 271 18.74 -23.90 -31.88
N VAL A 272 19.40 -23.41 -32.92
CA VAL A 272 20.29 -22.22 -32.83
C VAL A 272 20.06 -21.28 -34.01
N TRP A 273 19.46 -20.11 -33.77
CA TRP A 273 19.31 -19.04 -34.76
C TRP A 273 20.51 -18.07 -34.70
N SER A 274 21.04 -17.74 -35.88
CA SER A 274 22.05 -16.68 -36.04
C SER A 274 21.37 -15.32 -36.22
N ILE A 275 21.18 -14.57 -35.13
CA ILE A 275 20.48 -13.28 -35.12
C ILE A 275 21.34 -12.18 -35.75
N GLY A 276 22.65 -12.15 -35.45
CA GLY A 276 23.60 -11.22 -36.07
C GLY A 276 23.92 -10.00 -35.22
N GLU A 277 23.49 -8.81 -35.64
CA GLU A 277 23.72 -7.55 -34.92
C GLU A 277 22.40 -7.07 -34.28
N VAL A 278 22.38 -6.85 -32.97
CA VAL A 278 21.21 -6.36 -32.23
C VAL A 278 21.53 -5.00 -31.62
N LEU A 279 20.95 -3.95 -32.21
CA LEU A 279 21.11 -2.56 -31.76
C LEU A 279 20.39 -2.33 -30.43
N THR A 280 20.73 -1.26 -29.71
CA THR A 280 20.00 -0.81 -28.52
C THR A 280 19.26 0.52 -28.79
N PRO A 281 18.00 0.69 -28.34
CA PRO A 281 17.08 -0.38 -27.91
C PRO A 281 16.48 -1.09 -29.14
N THR A 282 16.53 -2.42 -29.15
CA THR A 282 15.76 -3.26 -30.09
C THR A 282 15.08 -4.37 -29.30
N ASN A 283 13.84 -4.70 -29.66
CA ASN A 283 13.16 -5.91 -29.24
C ASN A 283 12.80 -6.73 -30.50
N ILE A 284 13.16 -8.01 -30.50
CA ILE A 284 12.94 -8.97 -31.58
C ILE A 284 11.99 -10.03 -31.04
N THR A 285 10.84 -10.24 -31.67
CA THR A 285 9.89 -11.30 -31.31
C THR A 285 9.58 -12.19 -32.50
N PHE A 286 9.45 -13.50 -32.25
CA PHE A 286 9.05 -14.51 -33.23
C PHE A 286 8.46 -15.76 -32.56
N HIS A 287 7.84 -16.62 -33.35
CA HIS A 287 7.15 -17.83 -32.88
C HIS A 287 7.89 -19.09 -33.32
N VAL A 288 7.94 -20.09 -32.43
CA VAL A 288 8.51 -21.43 -32.68
C VAL A 288 7.44 -22.47 -32.44
N ASN A 289 7.09 -23.19 -33.50
CA ASN A 289 6.09 -24.27 -33.47
C ASN A 289 6.80 -25.61 -33.26
N VAL A 290 6.31 -26.40 -32.31
CA VAL A 290 6.85 -27.71 -31.96
C VAL A 290 5.73 -28.75 -31.83
N ALA A 291 6.02 -30.01 -32.09
CA ALA A 291 5.14 -31.15 -31.80
C ALA A 291 5.51 -31.78 -30.46
N VAL A 292 4.49 -31.99 -29.62
CA VAL A 292 4.54 -32.77 -28.39
C VAL A 292 4.54 -34.26 -28.75
N ALA A 293 5.38 -35.07 -28.12
CA ALA A 293 5.40 -36.51 -28.30
C ALA A 293 4.10 -37.14 -27.78
N ALA A 294 3.57 -38.15 -28.48
CA ALA A 294 2.34 -38.86 -28.13
C ALA A 294 2.44 -39.73 -26.85
N ASN A 295 3.55 -39.64 -26.12
CA ASN A 295 3.83 -40.32 -24.85
C ASN A 295 4.55 -39.40 -23.84
N ALA A 296 4.59 -38.08 -24.07
CA ALA A 296 5.01 -37.12 -23.07
C ALA A 296 3.90 -36.93 -22.02
N SER A 297 4.28 -36.56 -20.80
CA SER A 297 3.38 -36.44 -19.65
C SER A 297 4.06 -35.61 -18.56
N GLY A 298 3.29 -34.78 -17.84
CA GLY A 298 3.82 -33.85 -16.84
C GLY A 298 4.48 -32.61 -17.45
N SER A 299 5.07 -31.78 -16.61
CA SER A 299 5.62 -30.48 -17.03
C SER A 299 6.87 -30.61 -17.92
N VAL A 300 6.85 -29.96 -19.08
CA VAL A 300 8.03 -29.72 -19.92
C VAL A 300 8.36 -28.22 -19.90
N THR A 301 9.56 -27.87 -19.45
CA THR A 301 10.05 -26.49 -19.47
C THR A 301 10.96 -26.31 -20.67
N ASN A 302 10.53 -25.50 -21.64
CA ASN A 302 11.31 -25.18 -22.83
C ASN A 302 12.17 -23.93 -22.56
N GLN A 303 13.49 -24.03 -22.76
CA GLN A 303 14.47 -23.04 -22.28
C GLN A 303 15.25 -22.40 -23.42
N ILE A 304 15.32 -21.06 -23.44
CA ILE A 304 16.17 -20.29 -24.36
C ILE A 304 17.38 -19.68 -23.66
N VAL A 305 18.48 -19.58 -24.41
CA VAL A 305 19.73 -18.91 -24.03
C VAL A 305 20.18 -18.01 -25.19
N ALA A 306 20.26 -16.71 -24.94
CA ALA A 306 20.91 -15.74 -25.81
C ALA A 306 22.42 -15.69 -25.50
N ALA A 307 23.22 -15.41 -26.52
CA ALA A 307 24.66 -15.16 -26.38
C ALA A 307 25.14 -14.19 -27.46
N THR A 308 26.18 -13.42 -27.13
CA THR A 308 26.81 -12.42 -28.00
C THR A 308 28.31 -12.67 -28.13
N SER A 309 28.93 -12.12 -29.18
CA SER A 309 30.41 -12.08 -29.31
C SER A 309 31.02 -10.74 -28.87
N SER A 310 30.17 -9.79 -28.44
CA SER A 310 30.59 -8.64 -27.64
C SER A 310 30.92 -9.07 -26.20
N ALA A 311 31.66 -8.25 -25.45
CA ALA A 311 31.70 -8.39 -24.00
C ALA A 311 30.33 -8.00 -23.40
N GLU A 312 29.91 -8.70 -22.36
CA GLU A 312 28.62 -8.57 -21.68
C GLU A 312 28.81 -9.17 -20.28
N SER A 313 28.47 -8.43 -19.23
CA SER A 313 28.72 -8.86 -17.84
C SER A 313 27.52 -9.56 -17.18
N ASN A 314 26.32 -9.39 -17.73
CA ASN A 314 25.08 -9.91 -17.18
C ASN A 314 24.61 -11.05 -18.07
N LEU A 315 24.69 -12.28 -17.57
CA LEU A 315 24.39 -13.50 -18.32
C LEU A 315 23.19 -14.27 -17.74
N GLY A 316 22.58 -13.76 -16.67
CA GLY A 316 21.39 -14.35 -16.04
C GLY A 316 20.11 -14.06 -16.82
N ASN A 317 19.91 -12.78 -17.19
CA ASN A 317 18.82 -12.29 -18.03
C ASN A 317 18.89 -12.73 -19.50
N ASN A 318 20.03 -13.26 -19.94
CA ASN A 318 20.19 -13.92 -21.24
C ASN A 318 19.33 -15.19 -21.39
N GLN A 319 18.66 -15.66 -20.34
CA GLN A 319 17.99 -16.96 -20.30
C GLN A 319 16.51 -16.82 -19.94
N ALA A 320 15.64 -17.61 -20.56
CA ALA A 320 14.20 -17.61 -20.25
C ALA A 320 13.53 -18.96 -20.51
N GLY A 321 12.67 -19.38 -19.58
CA GLY A 321 11.91 -20.63 -19.66
C GLY A 321 10.42 -20.41 -19.87
N ALA A 322 9.77 -21.35 -20.54
CA ALA A 322 8.31 -21.46 -20.59
C ALA A 322 7.89 -22.89 -20.25
N THR A 323 7.14 -23.07 -19.18
CA THR A 323 6.65 -24.39 -18.72
C THR A 323 5.28 -24.69 -19.30
N THR A 324 5.13 -25.89 -19.87
CA THR A 324 3.86 -26.41 -20.38
C THR A 324 3.59 -27.77 -19.73
N VAL A 325 2.45 -27.91 -19.05
CA VAL A 325 1.99 -29.20 -18.51
C VAL A 325 1.50 -30.08 -19.66
N ILE A 326 2.18 -31.19 -19.92
CA ILE A 326 1.69 -32.18 -20.89
C ILE A 326 0.66 -33.07 -20.19
N SER A 327 -0.62 -32.85 -20.48
CA SER A 327 -1.74 -33.59 -19.92
C SER A 327 -2.44 -34.40 -21.00
N ASP A 328 -2.57 -35.70 -20.80
CA ASP A 328 -3.35 -36.61 -21.65
C ASP A 328 -4.87 -36.48 -21.43
N GLY A 329 -5.29 -35.60 -20.51
CA GLY A 329 -6.66 -35.42 -20.07
C GLY A 329 -6.92 -35.88 -18.64
N THR A 330 -5.92 -36.40 -17.90
CA THR A 330 -6.07 -36.74 -16.48
C THR A 330 -5.65 -35.64 -15.51
N THR A 331 -5.24 -34.46 -15.98
CA THR A 331 -5.12 -33.27 -15.11
C THR A 331 -6.51 -32.64 -14.97
N PRO A 332 -6.97 -32.29 -13.76
CA PRO A 332 -8.27 -31.68 -13.58
C PRO A 332 -8.41 -30.37 -14.37
N VAL A 333 -9.32 -30.36 -15.33
CA VAL A 333 -9.71 -29.14 -16.06
C VAL A 333 -10.92 -28.44 -15.43
N VAL A 334 -11.65 -29.14 -14.56
CA VAL A 334 -12.65 -28.57 -13.66
C VAL A 334 -12.04 -28.59 -12.26
N LEU A 335 -12.01 -27.43 -11.61
CA LEU A 335 -11.43 -27.22 -10.29
C LEU A 335 -12.48 -26.69 -9.32
N ILE A 336 -12.29 -26.97 -8.03
CA ILE A 336 -12.87 -26.22 -6.92
C ILE A 336 -12.20 -24.85 -6.95
N GLU A 337 -13.01 -23.84 -7.27
CA GLU A 337 -12.59 -22.46 -7.48
C GLU A 337 -12.61 -21.67 -6.17
N ALA A 338 -13.65 -21.85 -5.37
CA ALA A 338 -13.85 -21.10 -4.13
C ALA A 338 -14.79 -21.85 -3.16
N ILE A 339 -14.74 -21.48 -1.88
CA ILE A 339 -15.73 -21.86 -0.87
C ILE A 339 -16.07 -20.70 0.06
N LEU A 340 -17.36 -20.56 0.39
CA LEU A 340 -17.85 -19.93 1.62
C LEU A 340 -18.31 -21.04 2.57
N TYR A 341 -17.71 -21.11 3.76
CA TYR A 341 -17.96 -22.17 4.76
C TYR A 341 -18.36 -21.62 6.12
N ASP A 342 -17.75 -20.51 6.56
CA ASP A 342 -18.15 -19.72 7.73
C ASP A 342 -19.11 -18.63 7.22
N GLY A 343 -20.41 -18.94 7.14
CA GLY A 343 -21.40 -18.15 6.40
C GLY A 343 -21.91 -16.91 7.17
N TYR A 344 -22.44 -15.91 6.46
CA TYR A 344 -23.07 -14.76 7.12
C TYR A 344 -24.45 -15.12 7.69
N VAL A 345 -25.19 -16.04 7.06
CA VAL A 345 -26.56 -16.36 7.44
C VAL A 345 -26.59 -17.42 8.53
N SER A 346 -27.21 -17.08 9.67
CA SER A 346 -27.34 -17.89 10.89
C SER A 346 -27.57 -19.39 10.65
N GLY A 347 -26.54 -20.21 10.92
CA GLY A 347 -26.56 -21.67 10.72
C GLY A 347 -26.05 -22.12 9.34
N ASP A 348 -25.30 -21.23 8.69
CA ASP A 348 -24.47 -21.46 7.51
C ASP A 348 -25.33 -21.87 6.30
N LEU A 349 -26.48 -21.20 6.15
CA LEU A 349 -27.44 -21.50 5.08
C LEU A 349 -26.97 -21.00 3.71
N ASP A 350 -26.07 -20.03 3.69
CA ASP A 350 -25.40 -19.46 2.52
C ASP A 350 -24.07 -20.16 2.17
N GLU A 351 -23.74 -21.28 2.83
CA GLU A 351 -22.65 -22.19 2.42
C GLU A 351 -22.66 -22.43 0.91
N ALA A 352 -21.51 -22.26 0.26
CA ALA A 352 -21.40 -22.42 -1.18
C ALA A 352 -20.00 -22.78 -1.66
N VAL A 353 -19.94 -23.59 -2.73
CA VAL A 353 -18.72 -23.98 -3.44
C VAL A 353 -18.81 -23.48 -4.88
N GLN A 354 -17.81 -22.75 -5.34
CA GLN A 354 -17.68 -22.39 -6.76
C GLN A 354 -16.86 -23.47 -7.48
N LEU A 355 -17.29 -23.88 -8.66
CA LEU A 355 -16.50 -24.67 -9.61
C LEU A 355 -16.11 -23.81 -10.81
N VAL A 356 -14.94 -24.05 -11.41
CA VAL A 356 -14.48 -23.41 -12.66
C VAL A 356 -13.96 -24.45 -13.65
N ASN A 357 -14.16 -24.21 -14.95
CA ASN A 357 -13.46 -24.96 -16.00
C ASN A 357 -12.26 -24.15 -16.52
N ALA A 358 -11.07 -24.46 -16.03
CA ALA A 358 -9.80 -23.90 -16.48
C ALA A 358 -9.31 -24.51 -17.82
N GLY A 359 -9.99 -25.53 -18.33
CA GLY A 359 -9.70 -26.15 -19.62
C GLY A 359 -10.22 -25.38 -20.84
N THR A 360 -9.80 -25.83 -22.03
CA THR A 360 -10.16 -25.21 -23.33
C THR A 360 -11.39 -25.85 -24.00
N THR A 361 -12.02 -26.84 -23.37
CA THR A 361 -13.20 -27.56 -23.88
C THR A 361 -14.29 -27.66 -22.82
N SER A 362 -15.55 -27.63 -23.24
CA SER A 362 -16.68 -27.87 -22.32
C SER A 362 -16.62 -29.29 -21.74
N VAL A 363 -16.90 -29.41 -20.43
CA VAL A 363 -16.94 -30.69 -19.72
C VAL A 363 -18.38 -31.00 -19.32
N ASP A 364 -18.79 -32.26 -19.47
CA ASP A 364 -20.05 -32.78 -18.92
C ASP A 364 -19.78 -33.25 -17.49
N ILE A 365 -20.49 -32.66 -16.52
CA ILE A 365 -20.34 -32.90 -15.08
C ILE A 365 -21.62 -33.50 -14.47
N SER A 366 -22.48 -34.07 -15.31
CA SER A 366 -23.67 -34.82 -14.89
C SER A 366 -23.31 -35.95 -13.91
N GLY A 367 -23.90 -35.95 -12.71
CA GLY A 367 -23.67 -37.00 -11.71
C GLY A 367 -22.37 -36.89 -10.90
N TRP A 368 -21.54 -35.88 -11.18
CA TRP A 368 -20.43 -35.47 -10.32
C TRP A 368 -20.97 -34.91 -8.99
N ARG A 369 -20.13 -34.83 -7.97
CA ARG A 369 -20.56 -34.47 -6.60
C ARG A 369 -19.51 -33.70 -5.80
N ILE A 370 -19.98 -32.94 -4.82
CA ILE A 370 -19.15 -32.36 -3.75
C ILE A 370 -19.43 -33.06 -2.42
N THR A 371 -18.40 -33.38 -1.65
CA THR A 371 -18.49 -34.05 -0.33
C THR A 371 -17.36 -33.60 0.60
N ASP A 372 -17.57 -33.78 1.89
CA ASP A 372 -16.69 -33.54 3.05
C ASP A 372 -15.57 -34.58 3.23
N ASN A 373 -15.76 -35.83 2.77
CA ASN A 373 -14.92 -36.96 3.21
C ASN A 373 -14.43 -37.88 2.08
N GLY A 374 -14.83 -37.61 0.83
CA GLY A 374 -14.48 -38.40 -0.34
C GLY A 374 -15.21 -39.76 -0.47
N ASP A 375 -16.25 -40.05 0.32
CA ASP A 375 -17.12 -41.20 0.09
C ASP A 375 -18.07 -40.92 -1.10
N PRO A 376 -18.03 -41.70 -2.19
CA PRO A 376 -18.98 -41.56 -3.30
C PRO A 376 -20.43 -41.92 -2.91
N GLY A 377 -20.68 -42.37 -1.66
CA GLY A 377 -21.99 -42.54 -1.06
C GLY A 377 -22.60 -41.29 -0.40
N SER A 378 -21.85 -40.21 -0.21
CA SER A 378 -22.29 -38.94 0.41
C SER A 378 -22.28 -37.76 -0.56
N GLY A 379 -22.66 -36.59 -0.05
CA GLY A 379 -22.57 -35.30 -0.74
C GLY A 379 -23.77 -34.89 -1.58
N ALA A 380 -23.64 -33.75 -2.23
CA ALA A 380 -24.59 -33.18 -3.19
C ALA A 380 -24.14 -33.50 -4.63
N VAL A 381 -25.08 -33.92 -5.47
CA VAL A 381 -24.83 -34.50 -6.81
C VAL A 381 -25.46 -33.65 -7.90
N LEU A 382 -24.66 -33.26 -8.89
CA LEU A 382 -25.08 -32.41 -10.00
C LEU A 382 -26.08 -33.12 -10.94
N PRO A 383 -27.19 -32.46 -11.33
CA PRO A 383 -28.25 -33.11 -12.10
C PRO A 383 -27.83 -33.43 -13.53
N ALA A 384 -28.55 -34.38 -14.15
CA ALA A 384 -28.22 -34.88 -15.48
C ALA A 384 -28.44 -33.83 -16.59
N GLY A 385 -27.41 -33.64 -17.42
CA GLY A 385 -27.34 -32.61 -18.47
C GLY A 385 -26.54 -31.37 -18.07
N THR A 386 -25.90 -31.36 -16.90
CA THR A 386 -25.06 -30.24 -16.44
C THR A 386 -23.71 -30.26 -17.13
N SER A 387 -23.33 -29.15 -17.76
CA SER A 387 -22.04 -29.00 -18.44
C SER A 387 -21.44 -27.62 -18.22
N ILE A 388 -20.13 -27.56 -17.97
CA ILE A 388 -19.38 -26.33 -17.70
C ILE A 388 -18.50 -25.99 -18.91
N ALA A 389 -18.71 -24.81 -19.51
CA ALA A 389 -17.97 -24.32 -20.67
C ALA A 389 -16.57 -23.77 -20.29
N PRO A 390 -15.63 -23.61 -21.24
CA PRO A 390 -14.30 -23.04 -20.96
C PRO A 390 -14.39 -21.66 -20.28
N GLY A 391 -13.73 -21.49 -19.13
CA GLY A 391 -13.77 -20.27 -18.32
C GLY A 391 -15.12 -20.00 -17.63
N GLN A 392 -16.13 -20.86 -17.80
CA GLN A 392 -17.39 -20.76 -17.04
C GLN A 392 -17.12 -21.14 -15.58
N ARG A 393 -17.84 -20.46 -14.69
CA ARG A 393 -17.97 -20.78 -13.27
C ARG A 393 -19.41 -21.20 -12.96
N LEU A 394 -19.57 -22.00 -11.92
CA LEU A 394 -20.86 -22.41 -11.37
C LEU A 394 -20.82 -22.30 -9.85
N TRP A 395 -21.78 -21.60 -9.25
CA TRP A 395 -21.98 -21.60 -7.80
C TRP A 395 -22.95 -22.72 -7.40
N LEU A 396 -22.50 -23.59 -6.51
CA LEU A 396 -23.31 -24.62 -5.86
C LEU A 396 -23.52 -24.15 -4.42
N ALA A 397 -24.77 -24.04 -3.95
CA ALA A 397 -25.06 -23.61 -2.59
C ALA A 397 -25.91 -24.63 -1.82
N ARG A 398 -25.98 -24.46 -0.51
CA ARG A 398 -26.92 -25.17 0.37
C ARG A 398 -28.35 -24.69 0.16
N GLY A 399 -28.64 -23.44 0.51
CA GLY A 399 -29.94 -22.80 0.27
C GLY A 399 -29.83 -21.53 -0.57
N ALA A 400 -30.40 -21.53 -1.77
CA ALA A 400 -30.34 -20.41 -2.70
C ALA A 400 -30.92 -19.09 -2.15
N THR A 401 -31.90 -19.14 -1.25
CA THR A 401 -32.47 -17.95 -0.60
C THR A 401 -31.43 -17.24 0.27
N ALA A 402 -30.65 -18.00 1.04
CA ALA A 402 -29.60 -17.46 1.91
C ALA A 402 -28.40 -17.00 1.08
N PHE A 403 -27.96 -17.81 0.10
CA PHE A 403 -26.94 -17.39 -0.87
C PHE A 403 -27.33 -16.08 -1.58
N SER A 404 -28.59 -15.94 -2.03
CA SER A 404 -29.08 -14.71 -2.67
C SER A 404 -29.11 -13.51 -1.72
N PHE A 405 -29.24 -13.73 -0.40
CA PHE A 405 -29.23 -12.67 0.60
C PHE A 405 -27.80 -12.13 0.84
N SER A 406 -26.79 -13.00 0.85
CA SER A 406 -25.38 -12.63 1.02
C SER A 406 -24.72 -12.15 -0.30
N PHE A 407 -24.96 -12.83 -1.42
CA PHE A 407 -24.32 -12.53 -2.71
C PHE A 407 -25.13 -11.58 -3.61
N GLY A 408 -26.39 -11.32 -3.27
CA GLY A 408 -27.33 -10.51 -4.07
C GLY A 408 -27.87 -11.16 -5.35
N ALA A 409 -27.37 -12.35 -5.71
CA ALA A 409 -27.78 -13.12 -6.88
C ALA A 409 -27.94 -14.61 -6.51
N PRO A 410 -28.84 -15.35 -7.18
CA PRO A 410 -29.00 -16.78 -6.93
C PRO A 410 -27.78 -17.60 -7.42
N PRO A 411 -27.54 -18.78 -6.82
CA PRO A 411 -26.52 -19.71 -7.28
C PRO A 411 -27.00 -20.42 -8.55
N ASP A 412 -26.10 -21.15 -9.22
CA ASP A 412 -26.45 -21.99 -10.36
C ASP A 412 -27.21 -23.26 -9.93
N PHE A 413 -27.02 -23.74 -8.69
CA PHE A 413 -27.67 -24.92 -8.11
C PHE A 413 -27.84 -24.83 -6.58
N GLU A 414 -28.86 -25.49 -6.00
CA GLU A 414 -29.04 -25.63 -4.53
C GLU A 414 -29.37 -27.08 -4.07
N THR A 415 -29.51 -27.32 -2.76
CA THR A 415 -29.98 -28.62 -2.20
C THR A 415 -31.27 -28.56 -1.38
N ASP A 416 -31.69 -27.37 -0.94
CA ASP A 416 -32.70 -27.22 0.11
C ASP A 416 -34.09 -26.77 -0.43
N ASP A 417 -34.32 -26.73 -1.75
CA ASP A 417 -35.56 -26.32 -2.44
C ASP A 417 -36.13 -24.98 -1.90
N THR A 418 -35.27 -23.96 -1.83
CA THR A 418 -35.60 -22.65 -1.23
C THR A 418 -36.06 -21.60 -2.25
N LEU A 419 -35.51 -21.62 -3.48
CA LEU A 419 -35.93 -20.78 -4.62
C LEU A 419 -36.31 -21.67 -5.82
N PRO A 420 -37.61 -21.93 -6.09
CA PRO A 420 -38.07 -22.87 -7.12
C PRO A 420 -37.68 -22.58 -8.59
N GLU A 421 -37.00 -21.47 -8.86
CA GLU A 421 -36.32 -21.15 -10.12
C GLU A 421 -34.89 -21.71 -10.25
N VAL A 422 -34.24 -22.07 -9.14
CA VAL A 422 -32.91 -22.68 -9.10
C VAL A 422 -33.01 -24.20 -9.32
N PRO A 423 -32.09 -24.82 -10.07
CA PRO A 423 -32.03 -26.28 -10.22
C PRO A 423 -31.48 -27.01 -8.97
N GLU A 424 -32.21 -28.02 -8.51
CA GLU A 424 -31.78 -28.89 -7.40
C GLU A 424 -30.64 -29.86 -7.77
N MET A 425 -29.73 -30.06 -6.81
CA MET A 425 -28.81 -31.21 -6.74
C MET A 425 -29.47 -32.40 -6.01
N GLU A 426 -29.13 -33.63 -6.40
CA GLU A 426 -29.59 -34.82 -5.67
C GLU A 426 -28.68 -35.12 -4.46
N GLY A 427 -29.23 -35.56 -3.33
CA GLY A 427 -28.46 -35.96 -2.14
C GLY A 427 -28.75 -35.08 -0.94
N GLY A 428 -27.71 -34.44 -0.40
CA GLY A 428 -27.82 -33.42 0.64
C GLY A 428 -26.49 -32.69 0.81
N TRP A 429 -26.54 -31.43 1.24
CA TRP A 429 -25.34 -30.62 1.43
C TRP A 429 -24.37 -31.27 2.44
N PRO A 430 -23.03 -31.22 2.22
CA PRO A 430 -22.07 -31.82 3.15
C PRO A 430 -22.10 -31.22 4.56
N GLY A 431 -22.19 -29.88 4.66
CA GLY A 431 -22.20 -29.14 5.93
C GLY A 431 -20.79 -28.96 6.47
N TYR A 432 -20.02 -28.09 5.81
CA TYR A 432 -18.60 -27.87 6.04
C TYR A 432 -18.35 -27.14 7.37
N THR A 433 -17.35 -27.54 8.18
CA THR A 433 -17.17 -26.93 9.51
C THR A 433 -16.45 -25.59 9.49
N ASN A 434 -16.95 -24.61 10.25
CA ASN A 434 -16.34 -23.29 10.53
C ASN A 434 -15.03 -23.36 11.35
N THR A 435 -14.37 -24.51 11.42
CA THR A 435 -13.05 -24.68 12.02
C THR A 435 -12.07 -25.51 11.17
N GLY A 436 -12.48 -25.93 9.98
CA GLY A 436 -11.68 -26.76 9.08
C GLY A 436 -12.39 -28.04 8.64
N ASP A 437 -12.25 -28.35 7.36
CA ASP A 437 -12.88 -29.48 6.69
C ASP A 437 -12.17 -29.74 5.35
N GLU A 438 -12.68 -30.70 4.58
CA GLU A 438 -12.30 -30.94 3.19
C GLU A 438 -13.45 -30.63 2.23
N VAL A 439 -13.14 -30.08 1.05
CA VAL A 439 -14.06 -30.00 -0.09
C VAL A 439 -13.52 -30.94 -1.16
N VAL A 440 -14.26 -31.99 -1.47
CA VAL A 440 -13.80 -33.04 -2.40
C VAL A 440 -14.77 -33.15 -3.57
N LEU A 441 -14.28 -32.82 -4.77
CA LEU A 441 -15.02 -32.96 -6.03
C LEU A 441 -14.78 -34.38 -6.58
N LEU A 442 -15.84 -35.17 -6.74
CA LEU A 442 -15.77 -36.52 -7.33
C LEU A 442 -16.53 -36.60 -8.66
N ASP A 443 -16.03 -37.43 -9.59
CA ASP A 443 -16.66 -37.68 -10.90
C ASP A 443 -17.92 -38.58 -10.82
N ASP A 444 -18.52 -38.89 -11.96
CA ASP A 444 -19.76 -39.69 -12.06
C ASP A 444 -19.59 -41.16 -11.63
N ILE A 445 -18.35 -41.64 -11.48
CA ILE A 445 -18.01 -42.98 -11.02
C ILE A 445 -17.28 -43.02 -9.67
N GLY A 446 -17.03 -41.86 -9.05
CA GLY A 446 -16.50 -41.71 -7.69
C GLY A 446 -14.97 -41.60 -7.59
N ASN A 447 -14.24 -41.21 -8.64
CA ASN A 447 -12.84 -40.81 -8.52
C ASN A 447 -12.73 -39.36 -8.03
N VAL A 448 -11.67 -39.04 -7.28
CA VAL A 448 -11.32 -37.64 -6.97
C VAL A 448 -10.92 -36.91 -8.24
N VAL A 449 -11.54 -35.73 -8.44
CA VAL A 449 -11.18 -34.77 -9.48
C VAL A 449 -10.32 -33.67 -8.87
N ASP A 450 -10.81 -32.97 -7.85
CA ASP A 450 -10.08 -31.90 -7.15
C ASP A 450 -10.43 -31.92 -5.66
N THR A 451 -9.53 -31.41 -4.82
CA THR A 451 -9.70 -31.32 -3.36
C THR A 451 -9.17 -29.99 -2.85
N LEU A 452 -9.92 -29.38 -1.93
CA LEU A 452 -9.44 -28.35 -1.00
C LEU A 452 -9.41 -28.94 0.41
N VAL A 453 -8.41 -28.55 1.21
CA VAL A 453 -8.41 -28.73 2.67
C VAL A 453 -8.16 -27.37 3.32
N TYR A 454 -8.97 -26.98 4.31
CA TYR A 454 -8.85 -25.69 4.98
C TYR A 454 -8.83 -25.78 6.52
N GLU A 455 -8.27 -24.76 7.18
CA GLU A 455 -8.05 -24.64 8.63
C GLU A 455 -7.50 -25.92 9.29
N ASN A 456 -8.30 -26.61 10.14
CA ASN A 456 -7.92 -27.86 10.83
C ASN A 456 -8.32 -29.14 10.06
N GLY A 457 -8.71 -29.02 8.78
CA GLY A 457 -9.08 -30.15 7.92
C GLY A 457 -7.97 -31.19 7.74
N ASN A 458 -8.37 -32.40 7.35
CA ASN A 458 -7.47 -33.54 7.20
C ASN A 458 -6.61 -33.43 5.92
N THR A 459 -5.42 -32.87 6.10
CA THR A 459 -4.34 -32.77 5.10
C THR A 459 -3.82 -34.11 4.55
N GLY A 460 -4.33 -35.25 5.06
CA GLY A 460 -4.10 -36.58 4.50
C GLY A 460 -5.10 -36.99 3.41
N GLN A 461 -6.02 -36.11 3.01
CA GLN A 461 -7.04 -36.42 2.01
C GLN A 461 -6.48 -36.61 0.59
N ASN A 462 -7.07 -37.53 -0.17
CA ASN A 462 -6.69 -37.75 -1.56
C ASN A 462 -6.94 -36.49 -2.40
N GLY A 463 -5.97 -36.11 -3.25
CA GLY A 463 -6.03 -34.87 -4.03
C GLY A 463 -5.50 -33.63 -3.28
N TRP A 464 -4.87 -33.78 -2.12
CA TRP A 464 -4.21 -32.68 -1.42
C TRP A 464 -2.76 -33.00 -1.05
N SER A 465 -1.95 -31.95 -0.89
CA SER A 465 -0.60 -32.04 -0.35
C SER A 465 -0.21 -30.80 0.47
N GLY A 466 0.54 -31.02 1.55
CA GLY A 466 1.04 -29.95 2.42
C GLY A 466 -0.01 -29.43 3.42
N ALA A 467 0.13 -28.17 3.81
CA ALA A 467 -0.75 -27.52 4.77
C ALA A 467 -2.15 -27.25 4.20
N ALA A 468 -3.13 -27.11 5.08
CA ALA A 468 -4.48 -26.66 4.74
C ALA A 468 -4.49 -25.13 4.49
N VAL A 469 -5.38 -24.64 3.62
CA VAL A 469 -5.60 -23.21 3.40
C VAL A 469 -6.10 -22.57 4.69
N GLN A 470 -5.52 -21.43 5.08
CA GLN A 470 -6.00 -20.65 6.22
C GLN A 470 -6.65 -19.36 5.70
N PRO A 471 -7.68 -18.81 6.38
CA PRO A 471 -8.15 -17.45 6.11
C PRO A 471 -7.03 -16.41 6.21
N PHE A 472 -7.15 -15.32 5.44
CA PHE A 472 -6.24 -14.18 5.49
C PHE A 472 -6.97 -12.94 6.03
N SER A 473 -6.27 -12.00 6.66
CA SER A 473 -6.88 -10.75 7.15
C SER A 473 -6.07 -9.54 6.70
N VAL A 474 -6.77 -8.43 6.45
CA VAL A 474 -6.20 -7.16 5.97
C VAL A 474 -6.51 -6.08 7.00
N GLY A 475 -5.50 -5.55 7.69
CA GLY A 475 -5.66 -4.42 8.61
C GLY A 475 -6.76 -4.63 9.68
N SER A 476 -7.89 -3.93 9.51
CA SER A 476 -9.08 -4.04 10.36
C SER A 476 -10.29 -4.66 9.66
N ALA A 477 -10.14 -5.15 8.42
CA ALA A 477 -11.17 -5.85 7.70
C ALA A 477 -11.53 -7.18 8.39
N SER A 478 -12.84 -7.34 8.60
CA SER A 478 -13.67 -8.56 8.70
C SER A 478 -12.97 -9.90 8.98
N GLY A 479 -13.48 -10.64 9.98
CA GLY A 479 -12.94 -11.93 10.43
C GLY A 479 -13.06 -13.09 9.42
N SER A 480 -12.93 -14.32 9.92
CA SER A 480 -13.14 -15.55 9.13
C SER A 480 -14.52 -15.61 8.50
N ASN A 481 -15.52 -15.14 9.25
CA ASN A 481 -16.93 -15.20 8.86
C ASN A 481 -17.20 -14.31 7.63
N GLY A 482 -17.93 -14.87 6.68
CA GLY A 482 -18.14 -14.33 5.35
C GLY A 482 -16.95 -14.48 4.39
N GLN A 483 -15.76 -14.93 4.83
CA GLN A 483 -14.61 -14.97 3.94
C GLN A 483 -14.73 -16.11 2.93
N ILE A 484 -14.72 -15.73 1.65
CA ILE A 484 -14.60 -16.66 0.54
C ILE A 484 -13.12 -17.00 0.37
N LEU A 485 -12.76 -18.25 0.64
CA LEU A 485 -11.47 -18.82 0.19
C LEU A 485 -11.56 -19.03 -1.31
N TYR A 486 -10.56 -18.63 -2.10
CA TYR A 486 -10.59 -18.80 -3.57
C TYR A 486 -9.21 -19.05 -4.18
N ARG A 487 -9.18 -19.75 -5.32
CA ARG A 487 -7.94 -20.00 -6.06
C ARG A 487 -7.37 -18.70 -6.62
N MET A 488 -6.06 -18.55 -6.48
CA MET A 488 -5.28 -17.40 -6.94
C MET A 488 -5.42 -17.23 -8.46
N ARG A 489 -5.61 -15.99 -8.90
CA ARG A 489 -5.84 -15.66 -10.32
C ARG A 489 -4.55 -15.35 -11.08
N ASP A 490 -4.36 -15.99 -12.22
CA ASP A 490 -3.38 -15.53 -13.21
C ASP A 490 -3.82 -14.19 -13.84
N GLN A 491 -2.94 -13.19 -13.77
CA GLN A 491 -3.22 -11.83 -14.23
C GLN A 491 -3.46 -11.71 -15.73
N ALA A 492 -2.94 -12.61 -16.56
CA ALA A 492 -3.09 -12.54 -18.01
C ALA A 492 -4.42 -13.15 -18.50
N THR A 493 -4.97 -14.12 -17.78
CA THR A 493 -6.11 -14.96 -18.25
C THR A 493 -7.37 -14.87 -17.42
N ASN A 494 -7.31 -14.42 -16.15
CA ASN A 494 -8.42 -14.52 -15.18
C ASN A 494 -8.91 -15.96 -14.95
N LEU A 495 -8.03 -16.94 -15.12
CA LEU A 495 -8.20 -18.33 -14.67
C LEU A 495 -7.39 -18.56 -13.38
N PRO A 496 -7.60 -19.68 -12.66
CA PRO A 496 -6.68 -20.10 -11.62
C PRO A 496 -5.22 -20.19 -12.12
N VAL A 497 -4.28 -19.92 -11.22
CA VAL A 497 -2.88 -20.35 -11.39
C VAL A 497 -2.81 -21.88 -11.56
N PRO A 498 -1.74 -22.44 -12.15
CA PRO A 498 -1.62 -23.90 -12.33
C PRO A 498 -1.72 -24.65 -11.01
N ASP A 499 -2.75 -25.49 -10.89
CA ASP A 499 -3.04 -26.28 -9.69
C ASP A 499 -1.87 -27.19 -9.30
N THR A 500 -1.40 -27.05 -8.05
CA THR A 500 -0.37 -27.89 -7.42
C THR A 500 -0.96 -28.85 -6.38
N ASN A 501 -2.28 -28.78 -6.13
CA ASN A 501 -2.99 -29.51 -5.07
C ASN A 501 -2.51 -29.06 -3.67
N THR A 502 -2.18 -27.76 -3.50
CA THR A 502 -1.66 -27.22 -2.23
C THR A 502 -2.25 -25.85 -1.87
N ALA A 503 -2.07 -25.44 -0.61
CA ALA A 503 -2.46 -24.10 -0.15
C ALA A 503 -1.73 -22.94 -0.87
N ALA A 504 -0.66 -23.19 -1.62
CA ALA A 504 0.00 -22.16 -2.42
C ALA A 504 -0.86 -21.67 -3.60
N ASP A 505 -1.80 -22.49 -4.07
CA ASP A 505 -2.68 -22.19 -5.21
C ASP A 505 -3.80 -21.19 -4.89
N TRP A 506 -3.90 -20.75 -3.62
CA TRP A 506 -5.04 -20.01 -3.06
C TRP A 506 -4.69 -18.55 -2.79
N ALA A 507 -5.66 -17.65 -2.97
CA ALA A 507 -5.46 -16.21 -2.84
C ALA A 507 -5.11 -15.77 -1.41
N GLN A 508 -5.44 -16.60 -0.41
CA GLN A 508 -5.02 -16.43 0.98
C GLN A 508 -3.54 -16.81 1.25
N SER A 509 -2.85 -17.45 0.29
CA SER A 509 -1.44 -17.82 0.40
C SER A 509 -0.57 -16.62 0.76
N THR A 510 0.26 -16.74 1.80
CA THR A 510 1.17 -15.67 2.25
C THR A 510 2.49 -15.62 1.48
N ALA A 511 2.76 -16.63 0.64
CA ALA A 511 4.00 -16.78 -0.11
C ALA A 511 4.04 -15.95 -1.41
N ASP A 512 2.89 -15.72 -2.07
CA ASP A 512 2.77 -14.71 -3.13
C ASP A 512 2.25 -13.41 -2.49
N THR A 513 2.96 -12.31 -2.67
CA THR A 513 2.61 -11.01 -2.08
C THR A 513 1.66 -10.17 -2.96
N VAL A 514 1.60 -10.44 -4.26
CA VAL A 514 0.95 -9.65 -5.32
C VAL A 514 -0.40 -10.23 -5.72
N ASN A 515 -0.44 -11.53 -5.96
CA ASN A 515 -1.62 -12.31 -6.32
C ASN A 515 -2.22 -13.00 -5.09
N GLY A 516 -1.38 -13.44 -4.16
CA GLY A 516 -1.75 -13.95 -2.83
C GLY A 516 -1.98 -12.84 -1.81
N ARG A 517 -2.09 -13.22 -0.53
CA ARG A 517 -2.43 -12.36 0.61
C ARG A 517 -3.71 -11.52 0.37
N LYS A 518 -4.79 -12.13 -0.13
CA LYS A 518 -6.06 -11.44 -0.44
C LYS A 518 -7.25 -12.07 0.27
N VAL A 519 -8.25 -11.23 0.47
CA VAL A 519 -9.58 -11.58 0.95
C VAL A 519 -10.59 -11.51 -0.20
N ARG A 520 -11.80 -12.04 0.04
CA ARG A 520 -13.00 -11.85 -0.78
C ARG A 520 -14.22 -12.13 0.09
N TYR A 521 -15.28 -11.37 -0.10
CA TYR A 521 -16.56 -11.54 0.61
C TYR A 521 -17.70 -11.66 -0.43
N PRO A 522 -18.90 -12.13 -0.02
CA PRO A 522 -20.10 -12.10 -0.84
C PRO A 522 -20.34 -10.74 -1.51
N GLY A 523 -21.01 -10.75 -2.67
CA GLY A 523 -21.24 -9.56 -3.49
C GLY A 523 -20.02 -9.03 -4.27
N TRP A 524 -18.80 -9.54 -4.05
CA TRP A 524 -17.61 -9.15 -4.84
C TRP A 524 -17.58 -9.83 -6.21
N ASP A 525 -17.94 -9.08 -7.26
CA ASP A 525 -17.76 -9.50 -8.66
C ASP A 525 -16.31 -9.34 -9.13
N LEU A 526 -15.43 -10.19 -8.59
CA LEU A 526 -14.04 -10.30 -9.04
C LEU A 526 -13.96 -10.57 -10.54
N ASP A 527 -14.87 -11.37 -11.11
CA ASP A 527 -14.71 -11.91 -12.46
C ASP A 527 -14.99 -10.87 -13.56
N ALA A 528 -15.93 -9.93 -13.36
CA ALA A 528 -16.15 -8.80 -14.27
C ALA A 528 -15.07 -7.72 -14.15
N PHE A 529 -14.49 -7.56 -12.95
CA PHE A 529 -13.68 -6.39 -12.58
C PHE A 529 -12.16 -6.65 -12.51
N PHE A 530 -11.71 -7.91 -12.54
CA PHE A 530 -10.30 -8.34 -12.49
C PHE A 530 -9.38 -7.68 -13.52
N PHE A 531 -9.88 -7.37 -14.72
CA PHE A 531 -9.11 -6.69 -15.74
C PHE A 531 -9.29 -5.16 -15.63
N THR A 532 -8.18 -4.45 -15.44
CA THR A 532 -8.07 -2.99 -15.53
C THR A 532 -8.63 -2.51 -16.86
N ALA A 533 -9.58 -1.55 -16.85
CA ALA A 533 -10.19 -1.07 -18.09
C ALA A 533 -9.23 -0.13 -18.82
N GLN A 534 -8.64 -0.60 -19.92
CA GLN A 534 -7.74 0.18 -20.78
C GLN A 534 -8.48 0.73 -22.01
N SER A 535 -8.24 2.00 -22.35
CA SER A 535 -8.80 2.64 -23.55
C SER A 535 -7.82 3.67 -24.14
N THR A 536 -7.97 3.99 -25.43
CA THR A 536 -7.20 5.07 -26.07
C THR A 536 -8.09 5.82 -27.05
N GLU A 537 -8.48 7.03 -26.69
CA GLU A 537 -9.57 7.76 -27.34
C GLU A 537 -9.44 9.28 -27.19
N PHE A 538 -10.18 10.03 -28.02
CA PHE A 538 -10.17 11.48 -27.99
C PHE A 538 -11.18 12.01 -26.97
N ALA A 539 -10.71 12.80 -25.99
CA ALA A 539 -11.51 13.32 -24.89
C ALA A 539 -11.02 14.71 -24.42
N GLU A 540 -11.83 15.38 -23.60
CA GLU A 540 -11.40 16.44 -22.70
C GLU A 540 -10.90 15.83 -21.39
N LEU A 541 -9.64 16.12 -21.02
CA LEU A 541 -9.13 15.90 -19.67
C LEU A 541 -9.06 17.25 -18.96
N ARG A 542 -9.84 17.43 -17.89
CA ARG A 542 -9.84 18.63 -17.06
C ARG A 542 -9.33 18.29 -15.67
N ILE A 543 -8.50 19.16 -15.09
CA ILE A 543 -7.84 18.95 -13.80
C ILE A 543 -8.15 20.14 -12.89
N ALA A 544 -8.82 19.84 -11.78
CA ALA A 544 -9.04 20.78 -10.69
C ALA A 544 -8.16 20.41 -9.49
N ILE A 545 -7.79 21.43 -8.70
CA ILE A 545 -6.84 21.33 -7.59
C ILE A 545 -7.54 21.84 -6.33
N ALA A 546 -7.51 21.04 -5.26
CA ALA A 546 -7.98 21.43 -3.94
C ALA A 546 -6.83 22.03 -3.11
N PRO A 547 -7.08 23.07 -2.29
CA PRO A 547 -8.34 23.81 -2.13
C PRO A 547 -8.59 24.86 -3.23
N ASP A 548 -7.58 25.15 -4.07
CA ASP A 548 -7.53 26.28 -5.00
C ASP A 548 -8.78 26.52 -5.87
N ASN A 549 -9.34 25.48 -6.50
CA ASN A 549 -10.47 25.59 -7.44
C ASN A 549 -11.42 24.39 -7.48
N ALA A 550 -11.14 23.30 -6.75
CA ALA A 550 -11.89 22.04 -6.84
C ALA A 550 -13.39 22.17 -6.51
N PHE A 551 -13.77 22.96 -5.51
CA PHE A 551 -15.17 23.19 -5.14
C PHE A 551 -16.00 23.70 -6.33
N GLN A 552 -15.56 24.81 -6.96
CA GLN A 552 -16.29 25.39 -8.09
C GLN A 552 -16.28 24.45 -9.30
N ALA A 553 -15.22 23.69 -9.53
CA ALA A 553 -15.17 22.71 -10.62
C ALA A 553 -16.20 21.59 -10.48
N ILE A 554 -16.43 21.10 -9.25
CA ILE A 554 -17.47 20.13 -8.92
C ILE A 554 -18.87 20.74 -9.07
N VAL A 555 -19.08 21.95 -8.55
CA VAL A 555 -20.37 22.67 -8.66
C VAL A 555 -20.71 22.97 -10.13
N ASP A 556 -19.74 23.36 -10.96
CA ASP A 556 -19.93 23.57 -12.41
C ASP A 556 -20.27 22.27 -13.15
N HIS A 557 -19.65 21.15 -12.75
CA HIS A 557 -19.90 19.82 -13.30
C HIS A 557 -21.34 19.35 -12.99
N ILE A 558 -21.75 19.43 -11.72
CA ILE A 558 -23.14 19.14 -11.27
C ILE A 558 -24.15 20.07 -11.97
N ASN A 559 -23.82 21.35 -12.15
CA ASN A 559 -24.71 22.29 -12.85
C ASN A 559 -24.77 22.09 -14.37
N SER A 560 -23.84 21.32 -14.96
CA SER A 560 -23.92 20.93 -16.37
C SER A 560 -25.00 19.86 -16.65
N ALA A 561 -25.40 19.09 -15.63
CA ALA A 561 -26.31 17.96 -15.78
C ALA A 561 -27.70 18.33 -16.30
N GLN A 562 -28.19 17.55 -17.27
CA GLN A 562 -29.47 17.71 -17.98
C GLN A 562 -30.49 16.60 -17.73
N SER A 563 -30.04 15.41 -17.27
CA SER A 563 -30.86 14.20 -17.18
C SER A 563 -30.50 13.28 -16.01
N SER A 564 -29.22 13.03 -15.72
CA SER A 564 -28.80 12.22 -14.57
C SER A 564 -27.50 12.70 -13.90
N ILE A 565 -27.40 12.38 -12.61
CA ILE A 565 -26.18 12.40 -11.81
C ILE A 565 -26.16 11.09 -11.01
N ILE A 566 -25.04 10.36 -11.07
CA ILE A 566 -24.71 9.33 -10.08
C ILE A 566 -23.48 9.80 -9.28
N MET A 567 -23.45 9.52 -7.99
CA MET A 567 -22.38 9.93 -7.09
C MET A 567 -22.09 8.86 -6.04
N GLU A 568 -20.81 8.67 -5.76
CA GLU A 568 -20.29 7.78 -4.74
C GLU A 568 -19.21 8.51 -3.93
N SER A 569 -19.23 8.40 -2.60
CA SER A 569 -18.22 9.03 -1.71
C SER A 569 -18.16 8.38 -0.33
N LEU A 570 -16.97 8.37 0.28
CA LEU A 570 -16.80 7.97 1.70
C LEU A 570 -17.54 8.90 2.67
N THR A 571 -17.48 10.22 2.46
CA THR A 571 -18.25 11.19 3.25
C THR A 571 -18.74 12.35 2.39
N PHE A 572 -19.86 12.94 2.78
CA PHE A 572 -20.51 14.06 2.12
C PHE A 572 -21.06 15.06 3.14
N GLU A 573 -20.23 16.07 3.43
CA GLU A 573 -20.47 17.07 4.49
C GLU A 573 -20.63 18.49 3.93
N ASN A 574 -20.40 18.70 2.63
CA ASN A 574 -20.36 20.01 2.00
C ASN A 574 -21.75 20.46 1.51
N VAL A 575 -22.41 21.35 2.26
CA VAL A 575 -23.74 21.88 1.92
C VAL A 575 -23.77 22.58 0.56
N GLY A 576 -22.71 23.29 0.16
CA GLY A 576 -22.65 23.95 -1.16
C GLY A 576 -22.64 22.97 -2.35
N VAL A 577 -22.15 21.74 -2.15
CA VAL A 577 -22.26 20.64 -3.13
C VAL A 577 -23.66 20.01 -3.07
N ALA A 578 -24.26 19.87 -1.89
CA ALA A 578 -25.64 19.42 -1.73
C ALA A 578 -26.65 20.38 -2.40
N ASP A 579 -26.51 21.69 -2.20
CA ASP A 579 -27.28 22.74 -2.88
C ASP A 579 -27.21 22.62 -4.40
N ALA A 580 -26.05 22.23 -4.96
CA ALA A 580 -25.90 22.01 -6.40
C ALA A 580 -26.68 20.77 -6.88
N LEU A 581 -26.69 19.68 -6.11
CA LEU A 581 -27.51 18.49 -6.40
C LEU A 581 -29.01 18.78 -6.27
N ILE A 582 -29.42 19.49 -5.21
CA ILE A 582 -30.78 19.97 -5.00
C ILE A 582 -31.21 20.87 -6.16
N ALA A 583 -30.33 21.78 -6.61
CA ALA A 583 -30.57 22.61 -7.78
C ALA A 583 -30.65 21.80 -9.09
N ALA A 584 -29.99 20.64 -9.20
CA ALA A 584 -30.12 19.73 -10.33
C ALA A 584 -31.46 18.96 -10.30
N ALA A 585 -31.85 18.39 -9.16
CA ALA A 585 -33.15 17.74 -9.00
C ALA A 585 -34.32 18.70 -9.27
N ASN A 586 -34.21 19.96 -8.83
CA ASN A 586 -35.18 21.02 -9.15
C ASN A 586 -35.24 21.40 -10.65
N ARG A 587 -34.21 21.06 -11.46
CA ARG A 587 -34.27 21.15 -12.94
C ARG A 587 -34.91 19.91 -13.60
N GLY A 588 -35.17 18.84 -12.83
CA GLY A 588 -35.67 17.56 -13.32
C GLY A 588 -34.59 16.52 -13.63
N VAL A 589 -33.36 16.72 -13.14
CA VAL A 589 -32.24 15.76 -13.24
C VAL A 589 -32.46 14.65 -12.22
N ALA A 590 -32.34 13.38 -12.62
CA ALA A 590 -32.36 12.26 -11.67
C ALA A 590 -31.03 12.20 -10.90
N VAL A 591 -31.07 12.02 -9.58
CA VAL A 591 -29.87 11.90 -8.74
C VAL A 591 -29.90 10.56 -8.01
N SER A 592 -28.81 9.79 -8.09
CA SER A 592 -28.58 8.60 -7.27
C SER A 592 -27.28 8.76 -6.51
N LEU A 593 -27.30 8.44 -5.22
CA LEU A 593 -26.23 8.73 -4.28
C LEU A 593 -25.99 7.53 -3.36
N LEU A 594 -24.77 7.04 -3.36
CA LEU A 594 -24.27 5.99 -2.47
C LEU A 594 -23.15 6.57 -1.58
N LEU A 595 -23.21 6.24 -0.28
CA LEU A 595 -22.29 6.71 0.76
C LEU A 595 -21.84 5.54 1.64
N GLU A 596 -20.74 5.74 2.35
CA GLU A 596 -20.33 4.86 3.44
C GLU A 596 -21.21 5.11 4.69
N GLY A 597 -21.70 4.05 5.34
CA GLY A 597 -22.49 4.14 6.57
C GLY A 597 -21.63 4.18 7.85
N GLY A 598 -20.47 3.53 7.84
CA GLY A 598 -19.53 3.45 8.96
C GLY A 598 -18.18 4.14 8.73
N PRO A 599 -18.10 5.38 8.18
CA PRO A 599 -16.82 5.98 7.82
C PRO A 599 -15.95 6.22 9.05
N THR A 600 -14.62 6.28 8.89
CA THR A 600 -13.68 6.41 10.03
C THR A 600 -13.98 7.65 10.88
N GLY A 601 -14.45 7.42 12.12
CA GLY A 601 -14.95 8.46 13.04
C GLY A 601 -16.47 8.45 13.28
N GLY A 602 -17.22 7.71 12.46
CA GLY A 602 -18.67 7.61 12.49
C GLY A 602 -19.37 8.68 11.64
N LEU A 603 -20.62 8.40 11.25
CA LEU A 603 -21.44 9.29 10.43
C LEU A 603 -21.74 10.61 11.17
N SER A 604 -21.24 11.74 10.66
CA SER A 604 -21.32 13.05 11.33
C SER A 604 -22.72 13.67 11.24
N ASP A 605 -23.10 14.50 12.22
CA ASP A 605 -24.38 15.24 12.14
C ASP A 605 -24.43 16.21 10.94
N GLN A 606 -23.26 16.65 10.45
CA GLN A 606 -23.14 17.45 9.24
C GLN A 606 -23.55 16.63 7.98
N GLU A 607 -23.14 15.37 7.90
CA GLU A 607 -23.52 14.46 6.81
C GLU A 607 -24.99 14.01 6.92
N LYS A 608 -25.48 13.75 8.13
CA LYS A 608 -26.91 13.50 8.38
C LYS A 608 -27.78 14.68 7.99
N TYR A 609 -27.32 15.91 8.23
CA TYR A 609 -27.98 17.13 7.78
C TYR A 609 -28.01 17.25 6.25
N VAL A 610 -26.87 17.03 5.57
CA VAL A 610 -26.81 16.97 4.09
C VAL A 610 -27.82 15.97 3.55
N CYS A 611 -27.91 14.76 4.13
CA CYS A 611 -28.87 13.75 3.72
C CYS A 611 -30.33 14.14 3.99
N GLN A 612 -30.60 14.86 5.08
CA GLN A 612 -31.93 15.38 5.42
C GLN A 612 -32.44 16.42 4.40
N GLU A 613 -31.58 17.34 3.95
CA GLU A 613 -31.95 18.34 2.94
C GLU A 613 -32.10 17.70 1.54
N LEU A 614 -31.28 16.69 1.22
CA LEU A 614 -31.39 15.90 -0.01
C LEU A 614 -32.71 15.12 -0.08
N ASP A 615 -33.10 14.39 0.97
CA ASP A 615 -34.39 13.68 1.02
C ASP A 615 -35.57 14.67 0.98
N SER A 616 -35.44 15.83 1.66
CA SER A 616 -36.43 16.92 1.60
C SER A 616 -36.59 17.52 0.19
N ALA A 617 -35.57 17.42 -0.66
CA ALA A 617 -35.62 17.77 -2.09
C ALA A 617 -36.06 16.61 -3.01
N GLY A 618 -36.27 15.40 -2.47
CA GLY A 618 -36.63 14.20 -3.21
C GLY A 618 -35.45 13.40 -3.78
N ILE A 619 -34.24 13.58 -3.22
CA ILE A 619 -33.04 12.83 -3.56
C ILE A 619 -32.79 11.80 -2.45
N SER A 620 -32.91 10.51 -2.77
CA SER A 620 -32.64 9.43 -1.80
C SER A 620 -31.13 9.23 -1.61
N CYS A 621 -30.64 9.50 -0.40
CA CYS A 621 -29.32 9.04 0.04
C CYS A 621 -29.39 7.56 0.45
N TRP A 622 -28.37 6.79 0.09
CA TRP A 622 -28.21 5.39 0.50
C TRP A 622 -26.83 5.18 1.12
N PHE A 623 -26.78 4.36 2.16
CA PHE A 623 -25.56 3.95 2.84
C PHE A 623 -25.30 2.46 2.60
N MET A 624 -24.05 2.09 2.39
CA MET A 624 -23.57 0.72 2.62
C MET A 624 -23.39 0.50 4.14
N ILE A 625 -23.84 -0.62 4.70
CA ILE A 625 -23.90 -0.85 6.15
C ILE A 625 -23.58 -2.30 6.58
N SER A 626 -23.09 -2.48 7.80
CA SER A 626 -23.20 -3.73 8.57
C SER A 626 -24.28 -3.58 9.67
N ASP A 627 -25.00 -4.65 9.95
CA ASP A 627 -26.06 -4.76 10.96
C ASP A 627 -26.16 -6.24 11.41
N ASP A 628 -25.18 -6.66 12.21
CA ASP A 628 -24.96 -8.04 12.70
C ASP A 628 -26.19 -8.62 13.44
N ASP A 629 -27.08 -7.78 13.98
CA ASP A 629 -28.35 -8.20 14.63
C ASP A 629 -29.37 -8.77 13.60
N ASN A 630 -29.08 -8.65 12.30
CA ASN A 630 -29.93 -9.03 11.16
C ASN A 630 -29.20 -9.86 10.08
N ASP A 631 -28.02 -10.41 10.38
CA ASP A 631 -27.12 -11.13 9.45
C ASP A 631 -26.67 -10.28 8.24
N ILE A 632 -26.70 -8.93 8.33
CA ILE A 632 -26.30 -8.01 7.24
C ILE A 632 -24.85 -7.57 7.46
N HIS A 633 -24.01 -7.70 6.43
CA HIS A 633 -22.61 -7.30 6.47
C HIS A 633 -22.22 -6.45 5.27
N ASP A 634 -21.31 -5.51 5.50
CA ASP A 634 -20.78 -4.59 4.50
C ASP A 634 -19.88 -5.33 3.50
N ARG A 635 -20.15 -5.18 2.20
CA ARG A 635 -19.34 -5.85 1.16
C ARG A 635 -17.88 -5.43 1.24
N TYR A 636 -17.59 -4.14 1.34
CA TYR A 636 -16.24 -3.60 1.46
C TYR A 636 -16.07 -2.99 2.84
N SER A 637 -14.90 -3.11 3.48
CA SER A 637 -14.70 -2.52 4.82
C SER A 637 -14.77 -0.99 4.84
N TYR A 638 -14.63 -0.38 3.66
CA TYR A 638 -15.02 1.00 3.36
C TYR A 638 -15.37 1.16 1.88
N LEU A 639 -16.49 1.82 1.59
CA LEU A 639 -16.83 2.43 0.31
C LEU A 639 -16.01 3.72 0.11
N HIS A 640 -14.75 3.55 -0.29
CA HIS A 640 -13.75 4.62 -0.28
C HIS A 640 -13.47 5.24 -1.66
N ALA A 641 -14.14 4.84 -2.74
CA ALA A 641 -14.10 5.58 -4.01
C ALA A 641 -14.76 6.98 -3.88
N LYS A 642 -14.42 7.90 -4.79
CA LYS A 642 -15.06 9.23 -4.89
C LYS A 642 -15.24 9.63 -6.35
N PHE A 643 -16.47 9.63 -6.84
CA PHE A 643 -16.77 10.07 -8.20
C PHE A 643 -18.17 10.67 -8.37
N ILE A 644 -18.34 11.46 -9.44
CA ILE A 644 -19.61 12.05 -9.87
C ILE A 644 -19.71 11.91 -11.39
N LEU A 645 -20.57 11.02 -11.89
CA LEU A 645 -20.85 10.84 -13.32
C LEU A 645 -22.15 11.56 -13.70
N VAL A 646 -22.05 12.46 -14.68
CA VAL A 646 -23.14 13.31 -15.19
C VAL A 646 -23.60 12.80 -16.55
N ASP A 647 -24.92 12.66 -16.74
CA ASP A 647 -25.61 12.33 -17.99
C ASP A 647 -25.13 11.04 -18.71
N ASN A 648 -24.41 10.17 -17.99
CA ASN A 648 -23.59 9.07 -18.57
C ASN A 648 -22.68 9.56 -19.72
N ALA A 649 -22.14 10.77 -19.57
CA ALA A 649 -21.44 11.51 -20.63
C ALA A 649 -20.19 12.28 -20.15
N ARG A 650 -20.01 12.47 -18.83
CA ARG A 650 -18.78 13.02 -18.24
C ARG A 650 -18.64 12.63 -16.78
N VAL A 651 -17.48 12.12 -16.39
CA VAL A 651 -17.17 11.74 -14.99
C VAL A 651 -16.21 12.73 -14.34
N ALA A 652 -16.34 12.92 -13.04
CA ALA A 652 -15.34 13.48 -12.14
C ALA A 652 -14.86 12.38 -11.18
N ILE A 653 -13.55 12.22 -10.99
CA ILE A 653 -12.91 11.25 -10.08
C ILE A 653 -11.99 12.05 -9.14
N SER A 654 -12.06 11.79 -7.84
CA SER A 654 -11.50 12.66 -6.79
C SER A 654 -10.57 11.93 -5.82
N SER A 655 -9.51 12.60 -5.35
CA SER A 655 -8.77 12.18 -4.15
C SER A 655 -9.46 12.57 -2.86
N GLU A 656 -10.29 13.61 -2.95
CA GLU A 656 -10.97 14.27 -1.85
C GLU A 656 -12.37 13.70 -1.63
N ASN A 657 -12.75 13.59 -0.35
CA ASN A 657 -14.15 13.41 0.05
C ASN A 657 -14.93 14.71 -0.24
N MET A 658 -16.26 14.62 -0.28
CA MET A 658 -17.13 15.78 -0.48
C MET A 658 -17.34 16.57 0.82
N SER A 659 -16.24 16.92 1.49
CA SER A 659 -16.22 17.57 2.81
C SER A 659 -15.67 19.01 2.78
N LEU A 660 -16.04 19.77 3.80
CA LEU A 660 -15.76 21.21 3.93
C LEU A 660 -14.26 21.56 3.98
N ASN A 661 -13.45 20.68 4.58
CA ASN A 661 -11.99 20.83 4.68
C ASN A 661 -11.27 20.54 3.34
N SER A 662 -11.94 19.86 2.42
CA SER A 662 -11.39 19.38 1.16
C SER A 662 -11.83 20.27 -0.01
N LEU A 663 -13.07 20.77 0.06
CA LEU A 663 -13.70 21.61 -0.96
C LEU A 663 -14.21 22.94 -0.34
N PRO A 664 -13.34 23.81 0.22
CA PRO A 664 -13.78 25.04 0.85
C PRO A 664 -14.47 25.98 -0.16
N ASN A 665 -15.59 26.55 0.26
CA ASN A 665 -16.46 27.41 -0.56
C ASN A 665 -16.27 28.92 -0.28
N ASP A 666 -15.21 29.29 0.45
CA ASP A 666 -14.77 30.67 0.66
C ASP A 666 -14.40 31.43 -0.64
N ASP A 667 -14.41 32.77 -0.55
CA ASP A 667 -13.87 33.63 -1.60
C ASP A 667 -12.36 33.38 -1.75
N LYS A 668 -11.93 33.13 -2.99
CA LYS A 668 -10.56 32.79 -3.34
C LYS A 668 -9.67 34.03 -3.57
N ALA A 669 -10.20 35.24 -3.33
CA ALA A 669 -9.55 36.52 -3.65
C ALA A 669 -8.46 36.97 -2.67
N ASP A 670 -8.55 36.61 -1.39
CA ASP A 670 -7.55 36.95 -0.35
C ASP A 670 -6.79 35.72 0.19
N GLY A 671 -7.37 34.52 0.11
CA GLY A 671 -6.68 33.25 0.33
C GLY A 671 -7.61 32.06 0.10
N THR A 672 -7.25 30.92 0.66
CA THR A 672 -8.16 29.84 1.07
C THR A 672 -7.42 28.93 2.07
N TRP A 673 -8.12 28.02 2.76
CA TRP A 673 -7.53 27.08 3.70
C TRP A 673 -8.18 25.71 3.53
N GLY A 674 -7.39 24.67 3.33
CA GLY A 674 -7.92 23.33 3.12
C GLY A 674 -6.86 22.24 2.94
N ARG A 675 -7.32 21.05 2.53
CA ARG A 675 -6.48 19.92 2.16
C ARG A 675 -5.98 20.06 0.72
N ARG A 676 -4.72 19.64 0.47
CA ARG A 676 -4.21 19.49 -0.89
C ARG A 676 -4.72 18.18 -1.48
N GLY A 677 -5.46 18.29 -2.59
CA GLY A 677 -6.04 17.17 -3.34
C GLY A 677 -6.30 17.50 -4.80
N LEU A 678 -6.88 16.57 -5.54
CA LEU A 678 -7.13 16.66 -6.97
C LEU A 678 -8.50 16.11 -7.37
N VAL A 679 -9.06 16.66 -8.44
CA VAL A 679 -10.23 16.11 -9.14
C VAL A 679 -9.94 16.08 -10.64
N LEU A 680 -9.98 14.89 -11.24
CA LEU A 680 -9.89 14.68 -12.68
C LEU A 680 -11.28 14.57 -13.28
N PHE A 681 -11.56 15.30 -14.36
CA PHE A 681 -12.81 15.20 -15.11
C PHE A 681 -12.50 14.73 -16.53
N THR A 682 -13.29 13.79 -17.05
CA THR A 682 -13.16 13.31 -18.43
C THR A 682 -14.49 12.95 -19.08
N ASP A 683 -14.61 13.18 -20.38
CA ASP A 683 -15.71 12.69 -21.23
C ASP A 683 -15.33 11.47 -22.09
N ALA A 684 -14.21 10.81 -21.74
CA ALA A 684 -13.73 9.55 -22.34
C ALA A 684 -14.75 8.39 -22.18
N PRO A 685 -15.38 7.88 -23.27
CA PRO A 685 -16.40 6.84 -23.21
C PRO A 685 -16.01 5.54 -22.50
N GLY A 686 -14.77 5.07 -22.62
CA GLY A 686 -14.28 3.86 -21.95
C GLY A 686 -14.14 4.03 -20.44
N VAL A 687 -13.75 5.24 -19.99
CA VAL A 687 -13.70 5.59 -18.57
C VAL A 687 -15.11 5.69 -18.00
N ILE A 688 -16.01 6.38 -18.72
CA ILE A 688 -17.42 6.52 -18.37
C ILE A 688 -18.09 5.15 -18.21
N ALA A 689 -17.88 4.24 -19.18
CA ALA A 689 -18.45 2.90 -19.14
C ALA A 689 -18.02 2.14 -17.88
N ARG A 690 -16.71 2.02 -17.59
CA ARG A 690 -16.26 1.27 -16.40
C ARG A 690 -16.74 1.92 -15.10
N VAL A 691 -16.80 3.25 -14.97
CA VAL A 691 -17.33 3.89 -13.74
C VAL A 691 -18.84 3.71 -13.61
N HIS A 692 -19.59 3.71 -14.71
CA HIS A 692 -21.01 3.37 -14.72
C HIS A 692 -21.24 1.90 -14.33
N ASP A 693 -20.44 0.97 -14.85
CA ASP A 693 -20.53 -0.46 -14.55
C ASP A 693 -20.22 -0.73 -13.07
N ILE A 694 -19.19 -0.10 -12.52
CA ILE A 694 -18.83 -0.11 -11.09
C ILE A 694 -20.02 0.36 -10.25
N PHE A 695 -20.53 1.58 -10.46
CA PHE A 695 -21.68 2.08 -9.70
C PHE A 695 -22.94 1.22 -9.87
N THR A 696 -23.13 0.56 -11.02
CA THR A 696 -24.28 -0.34 -11.25
C THR A 696 -24.15 -1.63 -10.44
N ALA A 697 -22.93 -2.11 -10.18
CA ALA A 697 -22.68 -3.23 -9.27
C ALA A 697 -22.74 -2.80 -7.80
N ASP A 698 -22.23 -1.62 -7.46
CA ASP A 698 -22.16 -1.14 -6.07
C ASP A 698 -23.54 -0.66 -5.56
N TYR A 699 -24.27 0.12 -6.38
CA TYR A 699 -25.61 0.68 -6.11
C TYR A 699 -26.74 -0.17 -6.73
N ALA A 700 -26.99 -1.35 -6.15
CA ALA A 700 -28.10 -2.23 -6.55
C ALA A 700 -29.04 -2.55 -5.37
N PRO A 701 -29.89 -1.61 -4.89
CA PRO A 701 -30.71 -1.77 -3.67
C PRO A 701 -31.95 -2.70 -3.83
N LEU A 702 -31.98 -3.52 -4.88
CA LEU A 702 -32.92 -4.65 -5.04
C LEU A 702 -32.17 -6.00 -5.10
N THR A 703 -30.87 -5.96 -4.89
CA THR A 703 -29.88 -7.04 -5.07
C THR A 703 -29.09 -7.15 -3.77
N HIS A 704 -28.43 -6.08 -3.34
CA HIS A 704 -27.62 -6.07 -2.12
C HIS A 704 -28.43 -5.65 -0.89
N THR A 705 -28.24 -6.39 0.19
CA THR A 705 -28.92 -6.24 1.50
C THR A 705 -28.24 -5.21 2.40
N ASP A 706 -26.95 -4.93 2.16
CA ASP A 706 -26.16 -3.89 2.83
C ASP A 706 -26.55 -2.45 2.45
N LEU A 707 -27.46 -2.26 1.49
CA LEU A 707 -27.87 -0.93 1.01
C LEU A 707 -29.09 -0.40 1.76
N LYS A 708 -28.86 0.53 2.68
CA LYS A 708 -29.91 1.15 3.52
C LYS A 708 -30.18 2.61 3.11
N GLN A 709 -31.40 2.89 2.65
CA GLN A 709 -31.84 4.26 2.38
C GLN A 709 -31.91 5.07 3.69
N TRP A 710 -31.49 6.33 3.64
CA TRP A 710 -31.71 7.31 4.71
C TRP A 710 -33.19 7.38 5.11
N GLN A 711 -33.47 7.42 6.42
CA GLN A 711 -34.81 7.62 6.95
C GLN A 711 -34.76 8.47 8.23
N ALA A 712 -35.55 9.55 8.28
CA ALA A 712 -35.55 10.52 9.39
C ALA A 712 -35.74 9.94 10.81
N ALA A 713 -36.22 8.70 10.94
CA ALA A 713 -36.46 8.02 12.22
C ALA A 713 -35.39 6.98 12.61
N ASP A 714 -34.40 6.72 11.74
CA ASP A 714 -33.29 5.81 12.06
C ASP A 714 -32.29 6.47 13.03
N PRO A 715 -31.84 5.78 14.09
CA PRO A 715 -30.95 6.38 15.10
C PRO A 715 -29.51 6.60 14.61
N THR A 716 -29.06 5.85 13.60
CA THR A 716 -27.69 5.90 13.08
C THR A 716 -27.66 6.70 11.79
N TYR A 717 -28.47 6.30 10.82
CA TYR A 717 -28.47 6.76 9.42
C TYR A 717 -29.61 7.75 9.10
N GLY A 718 -30.22 8.35 10.13
CA GLY A 718 -31.38 9.23 10.00
C GLY A 718 -31.06 10.71 10.17
N ALA A 719 -31.97 11.44 10.84
CA ALA A 719 -31.84 12.87 11.06
C ALA A 719 -30.67 13.22 12.01
N PRO A 720 -30.05 14.41 11.86
CA PRO A 720 -29.02 14.89 12.78
C PRO A 720 -29.57 15.16 14.19
N SER A 721 -28.67 15.24 15.17
CA SER A 721 -28.99 15.53 16.58
C SER A 721 -29.91 16.75 16.74
N PRO A 722 -30.97 16.69 17.58
CA PRO A 722 -31.89 17.80 17.77
C PRO A 722 -31.21 19.09 18.23
N GLY A 723 -31.26 20.13 17.39
CA GLY A 723 -30.61 21.42 17.65
C GLY A 723 -29.22 21.57 17.03
N PHE A 724 -28.76 20.60 16.23
CA PHE A 724 -27.59 20.76 15.37
C PHE A 724 -27.72 21.99 14.46
N VAL A 725 -26.61 22.70 14.26
CA VAL A 725 -26.50 23.86 13.37
C VAL A 725 -25.43 23.53 12.32
N PRO A 726 -25.80 23.45 11.03
CA PRO A 726 -24.87 23.03 9.99
C PRO A 726 -23.85 24.11 9.64
N ILE A 727 -22.65 23.66 9.27
CA ILE A 727 -21.64 24.53 8.67
C ILE A 727 -21.94 24.65 7.17
N THR A 728 -22.27 25.87 6.73
CA THR A 728 -22.66 26.16 5.34
C THR A 728 -21.55 26.84 4.53
N GLU A 729 -20.57 27.46 5.20
CA GLU A 729 -19.40 28.10 4.60
C GLU A 729 -18.11 27.63 5.30
N SER A 730 -17.04 27.40 4.53
CA SER A 730 -15.75 26.91 5.03
C SER A 730 -14.55 27.44 4.23
N GLY A 731 -13.41 27.60 4.92
CA GLY A 731 -12.14 28.06 4.36
C GLY A 731 -11.40 29.04 5.28
N GLY A 732 -10.62 29.97 4.72
CA GLY A 732 -9.91 31.00 5.47
C GLY A 732 -8.68 31.58 4.77
N ILE A 733 -8.26 32.78 5.16
CA ILE A 733 -7.32 33.63 4.40
C ILE A 733 -5.82 33.23 4.48
N THR A 734 -5.48 31.95 4.68
CA THR A 734 -4.13 31.51 5.09
C THR A 734 -3.20 31.11 3.94
N TYR A 735 -3.67 30.32 2.97
CA TYR A 735 -2.90 29.88 1.81
C TYR A 735 -3.25 30.71 0.57
N THR A 736 -2.22 31.27 -0.10
CA THR A 736 -2.41 32.00 -1.35
C THR A 736 -2.70 31.03 -2.49
N VAL A 737 -3.89 31.14 -3.09
CA VAL A 737 -4.31 30.38 -4.28
C VAL A 737 -3.28 30.51 -5.41
N ARG A 738 -2.82 29.37 -5.91
CA ARG A 738 -1.81 29.21 -6.98
C ARG A 738 -2.47 28.86 -8.31
N TYR A 739 -3.61 28.17 -8.27
CA TYR A 739 -4.34 27.66 -9.42
C TYR A 739 -5.78 28.20 -9.44
N PRO A 740 -6.02 29.47 -9.80
CA PRO A 740 -7.36 30.09 -9.69
C PRO A 740 -8.41 29.53 -10.67
N THR A 741 -8.03 28.66 -11.61
CA THR A 741 -8.93 28.03 -12.59
C THR A 741 -8.48 26.59 -12.87
N PRO A 742 -9.40 25.62 -13.06
CA PRO A 742 -9.04 24.28 -13.53
C PRO A 742 -8.33 24.33 -14.88
N ALA A 743 -7.36 23.43 -15.08
CA ALA A 743 -6.73 23.23 -16.37
C ALA A 743 -7.62 22.36 -17.28
N VAL A 744 -7.56 22.57 -18.59
CA VAL A 744 -8.30 21.80 -19.59
C VAL A 744 -7.39 21.43 -20.74
N PHE A 745 -7.32 20.15 -21.04
CA PHE A 745 -6.57 19.54 -22.14
C PHE A 745 -7.57 18.80 -23.05
N GLN A 746 -7.33 18.80 -24.36
CA GLN A 746 -8.13 18.04 -25.31
C GLN A 746 -7.21 17.35 -26.31
N GLY A 747 -7.36 16.04 -26.48
CA GLY A 747 -6.42 15.22 -27.23
C GLY A 747 -6.83 13.76 -27.24
N THR A 748 -6.06 12.93 -27.94
CA THR A 748 -6.14 11.47 -27.79
C THR A 748 -5.22 11.05 -26.66
N PHE A 749 -5.78 10.47 -25.61
CA PHE A 749 -5.05 9.99 -24.44
C PHE A 749 -5.24 8.49 -24.28
N SER A 750 -4.26 7.81 -23.70
CA SER A 750 -4.45 6.44 -23.18
C SER A 750 -4.86 6.53 -21.71
N PHE A 751 -5.96 5.86 -21.37
CA PHE A 751 -6.55 5.81 -20.04
C PHE A 751 -6.50 4.37 -19.49
N GLU A 752 -6.27 4.23 -18.19
CA GLU A 752 -6.62 3.02 -17.43
C GLU A 752 -7.49 3.39 -16.23
N VAL A 753 -8.59 2.65 -16.02
CA VAL A 753 -9.41 2.76 -14.81
C VAL A 753 -8.97 1.66 -13.84
N VAL A 754 -8.40 2.09 -12.71
CA VAL A 754 -7.82 1.24 -11.68
C VAL A 754 -8.72 1.28 -10.44
N HIS A 755 -9.04 0.14 -9.85
CA HIS A 755 -9.87 0.07 -8.65
C HIS A 755 -9.47 -1.09 -7.74
N SER A 756 -9.70 -0.87 -6.45
CA SER A 756 -9.62 -1.90 -5.41
C SER A 756 -11.01 -2.46 -5.14
N PRO A 757 -11.12 -3.73 -4.72
CA PRO A 757 -10.01 -4.68 -4.44
C PRO A 757 -9.51 -5.47 -5.66
N GLU A 758 -10.12 -5.33 -6.84
CA GLU A 758 -10.03 -6.34 -7.90
C GLU A 758 -8.79 -6.23 -8.81
N ASN A 759 -8.28 -5.01 -9.07
CA ASN A 759 -7.23 -4.82 -10.10
C ASN A 759 -6.14 -3.77 -9.77
N SER A 760 -6.18 -3.15 -8.59
CA SER A 760 -5.19 -2.14 -8.15
C SER A 760 -3.77 -2.70 -7.97
N LEU A 761 -3.64 -3.92 -7.46
CA LEU A 761 -2.36 -4.62 -7.23
C LEU A 761 -1.86 -5.48 -8.41
N ARG A 762 -2.35 -5.24 -9.62
CA ARG A 762 -1.80 -5.87 -10.83
C ARG A 762 -0.42 -5.26 -11.14
N ASP A 763 0.53 -6.10 -11.55
CA ASP A 763 1.92 -5.72 -11.84
C ASP A 763 2.25 -5.69 -13.35
N GLN A 764 1.34 -6.21 -14.19
CA GLN A 764 1.39 -6.13 -15.65
C GLN A 764 0.83 -4.81 -16.22
N ASN A 765 -0.05 -4.14 -15.48
CA ASN A 765 -0.67 -2.85 -15.78
C ASN A 765 -1.09 -2.17 -14.46
N SER A 766 -2.08 -1.27 -14.43
CA SER A 766 -2.44 -0.53 -13.21
C SER A 766 -1.24 0.28 -12.67
N LEU A 767 -1.21 0.63 -11.37
CA LEU A 767 -0.16 1.47 -10.80
C LEU A 767 1.21 0.75 -10.76
N LEU A 768 1.25 -0.51 -10.30
CA LEU A 768 2.51 -1.24 -10.18
C LEU A 768 3.11 -1.50 -11.58
N GLY A 769 2.31 -1.90 -12.57
CA GLY A 769 2.77 -2.06 -13.95
C GLY A 769 3.26 -0.77 -14.61
N LEU A 770 2.73 0.40 -14.24
CA LEU A 770 3.28 1.69 -14.68
C LEU A 770 4.64 1.98 -14.03
N VAL A 771 4.75 1.80 -12.70
CA VAL A 771 5.98 2.08 -11.94
C VAL A 771 7.10 1.09 -12.28
N ASN A 772 6.77 -0.18 -12.54
CA ASN A 772 7.70 -1.24 -12.91
C ASN A 772 8.45 -0.96 -14.22
N GLN A 773 7.91 -0.12 -15.11
CA GLN A 773 8.57 0.31 -16.34
C GLN A 773 9.63 1.41 -16.11
N ALA A 774 9.59 2.14 -14.99
CA ALA A 774 10.50 3.27 -14.76
C ALA A 774 11.93 2.80 -14.48
N GLY A 775 12.90 3.40 -15.18
CA GLY A 775 14.32 3.09 -15.06
C GLY A 775 15.24 4.31 -15.27
N THR A 776 16.44 4.08 -15.81
CA THR A 776 17.52 5.08 -15.81
C THR A 776 17.17 6.35 -16.58
N GLY A 777 17.02 7.46 -15.83
CA GLY A 777 16.67 8.78 -16.37
C GLY A 777 15.18 9.12 -16.37
N ASP A 778 14.32 8.17 -15.97
CA ASP A 778 12.90 8.39 -15.72
C ASP A 778 12.66 9.11 -14.37
N LEU A 779 11.43 9.57 -14.15
CA LEU A 779 11.05 10.32 -12.95
C LEU A 779 9.74 9.81 -12.35
N VAL A 780 9.76 9.44 -11.07
CA VAL A 780 8.57 9.08 -10.28
C VAL A 780 8.34 10.14 -9.19
N LEU A 781 7.15 10.73 -9.14
CA LEU A 781 6.72 11.68 -8.10
C LEU A 781 5.47 11.13 -7.40
N VAL A 782 5.52 10.95 -6.08
CA VAL A 782 4.45 10.35 -5.27
C VAL A 782 3.97 11.39 -4.26
N GLN A 783 2.71 11.81 -4.33
CA GLN A 783 2.08 12.68 -3.33
C GLN A 783 0.90 11.93 -2.71
N GLN A 784 0.99 11.60 -1.42
CA GLN A 784 0.06 10.70 -0.74
C GLN A 784 -0.36 11.24 0.62
N LEU A 785 -1.59 10.92 1.02
CA LEU A 785 -2.08 11.04 2.40
C LEU A 785 -1.30 10.09 3.33
N ASP A 786 -1.21 8.84 2.92
CA ASP A 786 -0.63 7.73 3.67
C ASP A 786 0.05 6.75 2.68
N GLU A 787 1.28 6.35 3.00
CA GLU A 787 2.04 5.34 2.26
C GLU A 787 2.99 4.65 3.27
N PRO A 788 2.51 3.66 4.04
CA PRO A 788 3.23 3.10 5.18
C PRO A 788 4.45 2.26 4.74
N PRO A 789 5.44 2.02 5.63
CA PRO A 789 6.67 1.31 5.29
C PRO A 789 6.44 -0.19 5.07
N HIS A 790 5.41 -0.75 5.70
CA HIS A 790 4.96 -2.13 5.59
C HIS A 790 3.43 -2.20 5.71
N TRP A 791 2.86 -3.35 5.40
CA TRP A 791 1.42 -3.63 5.44
C TRP A 791 0.98 -4.46 6.65
N GLY A 792 1.89 -5.21 7.25
CA GLY A 792 1.61 -6.03 8.43
C GLY A 792 1.43 -5.23 9.72
N SER A 793 1.29 -5.96 10.84
CA SER A 793 1.12 -5.41 12.18
C SER A 793 2.21 -4.41 12.60
N SER A 794 1.96 -3.62 13.64
CA SER A 794 2.87 -2.57 14.13
C SER A 794 4.25 -3.04 14.59
N ASP A 795 4.45 -4.35 14.75
CA ASP A 795 5.70 -5.03 15.07
C ASP A 795 6.33 -5.79 13.89
N SER A 796 5.72 -5.71 12.70
CA SER A 796 6.26 -6.25 11.45
C SER A 796 7.31 -5.32 10.82
N THR A 797 7.78 -5.66 9.61
CA THR A 797 8.86 -4.97 8.89
C THR A 797 8.58 -4.90 7.39
N PRO A 798 9.23 -3.97 6.65
CA PRO A 798 9.15 -3.93 5.18
C PRO A 798 9.60 -5.20 4.46
N THR A 799 10.35 -6.08 5.15
CA THR A 799 10.78 -7.39 4.63
C THR A 799 9.68 -8.45 4.76
N ALA A 800 9.01 -8.53 5.91
CA ALA A 800 8.03 -9.57 6.18
C ALA A 800 6.69 -9.30 5.46
N ASP A 801 6.26 -8.04 5.50
CA ASP A 801 4.98 -7.58 4.92
C ASP A 801 5.19 -6.31 4.08
N PRO A 802 5.91 -6.41 2.93
CA PRO A 802 6.25 -5.24 2.12
C PRO A 802 5.01 -4.46 1.65
N ASN A 803 5.06 -3.14 1.79
CA ASN A 803 4.18 -2.28 0.99
C ASN A 803 4.66 -2.35 -0.47
N LEU A 804 3.93 -3.09 -1.31
CA LEU A 804 4.30 -3.31 -2.72
C LEU A 804 4.44 -2.01 -3.53
N ARG A 805 3.69 -0.96 -3.19
CA ARG A 805 3.74 0.33 -3.88
C ARG A 805 5.03 1.07 -3.53
N LEU A 806 5.35 1.14 -2.23
CA LEU A 806 6.60 1.69 -1.75
C LEU A 806 7.81 0.96 -2.32
N GLU A 807 7.76 -0.38 -2.32
CA GLU A 807 8.80 -1.23 -2.86
C GLU A 807 8.91 -1.13 -4.39
N ALA A 808 7.82 -0.91 -5.12
CA ALA A 808 7.87 -0.58 -6.55
C ALA A 808 8.55 0.78 -6.79
N TYR A 809 8.33 1.80 -5.96
CA TYR A 809 9.04 3.08 -6.06
C TYR A 809 10.55 2.92 -5.75
N LEU A 810 10.92 2.10 -4.75
CA LEU A 810 12.32 1.79 -4.44
C LEU A 810 13.00 1.02 -5.57
N ASN A 811 12.31 0.02 -6.16
CA ASN A 811 12.81 -0.73 -7.30
C ASN A 811 12.94 0.13 -8.58
N ALA A 812 12.07 1.13 -8.79
CA ALA A 812 12.29 2.14 -9.83
C ALA A 812 13.59 2.93 -9.60
N ALA A 813 13.89 3.30 -8.35
CA ALA A 813 15.13 3.99 -8.00
C ALA A 813 16.37 3.07 -8.15
N ARG A 814 16.26 1.77 -7.84
CA ARG A 814 17.30 0.75 -8.13
C ARG A 814 17.57 0.58 -9.62
N ARG A 815 16.54 0.63 -10.47
CA ARG A 815 16.66 0.70 -11.94
C ARG A 815 17.18 2.05 -12.48
N GLY A 816 17.47 3.00 -11.60
CA GLY A 816 18.10 4.29 -11.92
C GLY A 816 17.14 5.46 -12.17
N ALA A 817 15.85 5.32 -11.87
CA ALA A 817 14.90 6.45 -11.92
C ALA A 817 15.18 7.45 -10.78
N THR A 818 14.92 8.73 -11.02
CA THR A 818 14.81 9.70 -9.92
C THR A 818 13.44 9.54 -9.27
N VAL A 819 13.37 9.37 -7.95
CA VAL A 819 12.12 9.09 -7.22
C VAL A 819 11.93 10.09 -6.07
N ARG A 820 10.72 10.64 -5.93
CA ARG A 820 10.43 11.67 -4.92
C ARG A 820 9.08 11.41 -4.25
N LEU A 821 9.09 11.19 -2.94
CA LEU A 821 7.89 11.00 -2.12
C LEU A 821 7.62 12.28 -1.30
N LEU A 822 6.40 12.79 -1.40
CA LEU A 822 5.89 13.91 -0.63
C LEU A 822 4.63 13.45 0.12
N LEU A 823 4.82 12.95 1.33
CA LEU A 823 3.76 12.40 2.16
C LEU A 823 3.15 13.50 3.04
N ASP A 824 1.97 13.27 3.61
CA ASP A 824 1.40 14.21 4.58
C ASP A 824 2.21 14.29 5.88
N GLY A 825 2.18 15.46 6.52
CA GLY A 825 2.76 15.70 7.85
C GLY A 825 1.87 16.56 8.76
N ALA A 826 0.55 16.52 8.59
CA ALA A 826 -0.43 17.25 9.41
C ALA A 826 -1.46 16.33 10.09
N LEU A 827 -1.71 15.17 9.49
CA LEU A 827 -2.62 14.10 9.91
C LEU A 827 -1.81 12.83 10.32
N ASP A 828 -0.49 12.85 10.14
CA ASP A 828 0.44 11.79 10.52
C ASP A 828 0.65 11.72 12.05
N ASP A 829 0.69 10.51 12.62
CA ASP A 829 1.16 10.30 14.00
C ASP A 829 2.64 9.89 13.97
N PRO A 830 3.59 10.80 14.26
CA PRO A 830 5.02 10.52 14.17
C PRO A 830 5.53 9.51 15.21
N ASN A 831 4.66 9.00 16.09
CA ASN A 831 4.98 7.93 17.04
C ASN A 831 4.61 6.53 16.51
N SER A 832 3.79 6.44 15.46
CA SER A 832 3.41 5.16 14.85
C SER A 832 4.58 4.56 14.05
N PRO A 833 4.86 3.25 14.17
CA PRO A 833 5.85 2.57 13.31
C PRO A 833 5.43 2.54 11.83
N THR A 834 4.13 2.70 11.54
CA THR A 834 3.61 2.77 10.17
C THR A 834 3.43 4.20 9.63
N SER A 835 3.87 5.22 10.37
CA SER A 835 3.72 6.64 10.03
C SER A 835 4.39 7.06 8.72
N ASN A 836 3.93 8.16 8.12
CA ASN A 836 4.62 8.81 6.99
C ASN A 836 6.04 9.25 7.40
N GLN A 837 6.23 9.70 8.65
CA GLN A 837 7.56 9.97 9.20
C GLN A 837 8.44 8.70 9.20
N ALA A 838 7.91 7.55 9.63
CA ALA A 838 8.62 6.26 9.59
C ALA A 838 8.94 5.83 8.15
N THR A 839 7.98 5.89 7.21
CA THR A 839 8.24 5.67 5.77
C THR A 839 9.36 6.56 5.28
N CYS A 840 9.30 7.85 5.57
CA CYS A 840 10.31 8.78 5.10
C CYS A 840 11.69 8.49 5.71
N ASP A 841 11.80 8.02 6.94
CA ASP A 841 13.09 7.63 7.52
C ASP A 841 13.59 6.26 7.00
N TYR A 842 12.71 5.30 6.75
CA TYR A 842 13.03 4.04 6.04
C TYR A 842 13.57 4.34 4.63
N VAL A 843 12.87 5.14 3.83
CA VAL A 843 13.31 5.55 2.49
C VAL A 843 14.65 6.29 2.52
N LYS A 844 14.87 7.18 3.51
CA LYS A 844 16.19 7.84 3.71
C LYS A 844 17.29 6.88 4.14
N SER A 845 16.95 5.75 4.74
CA SER A 845 17.89 4.68 5.10
C SER A 845 18.29 3.89 3.86
N VAL A 846 17.31 3.36 3.12
CA VAL A 846 17.50 2.62 1.85
C VAL A 846 18.29 3.47 0.86
N ALA A 847 17.88 4.72 0.63
CA ALA A 847 18.59 5.67 -0.26
C ALA A 847 20.07 5.88 0.12
N ARG A 848 20.43 5.75 1.40
CA ARG A 848 21.80 5.92 1.88
C ARG A 848 22.61 4.63 1.81
N GLY A 849 22.00 3.48 2.10
CA GLY A 849 22.65 2.18 2.01
C GLY A 849 22.97 1.81 0.57
N GLU A 850 21.98 1.91 -0.31
CA GLU A 850 22.07 1.52 -1.73
C GLU A 850 22.50 2.67 -2.66
N GLY A 851 22.57 3.92 -2.17
CA GLY A 851 23.00 5.09 -2.95
C GLY A 851 21.97 5.61 -3.97
N LEU A 852 20.71 5.23 -3.84
CA LEU A 852 19.63 5.49 -4.81
C LEU A 852 19.27 6.98 -4.96
N GLN A 853 18.72 7.34 -6.12
CA GLN A 853 18.16 8.67 -6.37
C GLN A 853 16.73 8.84 -5.83
N VAL A 854 16.45 8.33 -4.62
CA VAL A 854 15.15 8.48 -3.94
C VAL A 854 15.24 9.45 -2.76
N ILE A 855 14.25 10.33 -2.63
CA ILE A 855 14.09 11.25 -1.47
C ILE A 855 12.65 11.29 -0.99
N CYS A 856 12.46 11.29 0.33
CA CYS A 856 11.14 11.43 0.97
C CYS A 856 11.11 12.67 1.87
N ALA A 857 10.00 13.39 1.85
CA ALA A 857 9.71 14.52 2.73
C ALA A 857 8.23 14.57 3.13
N LEU A 858 7.94 15.17 4.28
CA LEU A 858 6.56 15.44 4.74
C LEU A 858 6.14 16.86 4.34
N GLY A 859 4.85 17.08 4.09
CA GLY A 859 4.32 18.39 3.71
C GLY A 859 2.92 18.70 4.24
N ASN A 860 2.67 19.99 4.49
CA ASN A 860 1.34 20.55 4.65
C ASN A 860 1.26 21.83 3.79
N PRO A 861 0.99 21.72 2.48
CA PRO A 861 1.17 22.82 1.54
C PRO A 861 -0.03 23.78 1.48
N ALA A 862 -1.21 23.36 1.96
CA ALA A 862 -2.48 24.09 1.88
C ALA A 862 -3.12 24.40 3.25
N GLY A 863 -2.54 23.89 4.34
CA GLY A 863 -2.87 24.22 5.72
C GLY A 863 -3.58 23.12 6.51
N LEU A 864 -4.38 22.25 5.89
CA LEU A 864 -5.02 21.08 6.54
C LEU A 864 -4.45 19.73 6.07
N GLY A 865 -3.21 19.73 5.58
CA GLY A 865 -2.49 18.55 5.12
C GLY A 865 -2.57 18.27 3.62
N ILE A 866 -1.94 17.17 3.23
CA ILE A 866 -2.07 16.49 1.94
C ILE A 866 -3.09 15.37 2.12
N HIS A 867 -4.13 15.39 1.29
CA HIS A 867 -5.11 14.30 1.20
C HIS A 867 -5.20 13.74 -0.24
N ASN A 868 -4.36 14.26 -1.14
CA ASN A 868 -4.11 13.72 -2.48
C ASN A 868 -3.63 12.26 -2.44
N LYS A 869 -4.00 11.47 -3.46
CA LYS A 869 -3.41 10.16 -3.74
C LYS A 869 -2.99 10.15 -5.20
N MET A 870 -1.78 10.65 -5.45
CA MET A 870 -1.24 10.92 -6.78
C MET A 870 0.11 10.24 -6.97
N VAL A 871 0.28 9.57 -8.11
CA VAL A 871 1.59 9.19 -8.63
C VAL A 871 1.74 9.77 -10.04
N LEU A 872 2.89 10.37 -10.32
CA LEU A 872 3.26 10.87 -11.63
C LEU A 872 4.50 10.10 -12.08
N VAL A 873 4.47 9.52 -13.27
CA VAL A 873 5.61 8.80 -13.85
C VAL A 873 5.96 9.41 -15.19
N ARG A 874 7.24 9.68 -15.43
CA ARG A 874 7.77 10.00 -16.75
C ARG A 874 8.57 8.81 -17.25
N LEU A 875 8.08 8.16 -18.30
CA LEU A 875 8.73 7.00 -18.96
C LEU A 875 9.25 7.40 -20.33
N ALA A 876 10.54 7.22 -20.60
CA ALA A 876 11.19 7.51 -21.88
C ALA A 876 10.92 8.93 -22.44
N GLY A 877 10.58 9.88 -21.56
CA GLY A 877 10.22 11.26 -21.89
C GLY A 877 8.71 11.58 -21.83
N HIS A 878 7.83 10.58 -21.93
CA HIS A 878 6.37 10.75 -21.88
C HIS A 878 5.83 10.79 -20.46
N GLY A 879 4.86 11.67 -20.21
CA GLY A 879 4.24 11.88 -18.91
C GLY A 879 2.98 11.04 -18.68
N TYR A 880 2.88 10.43 -17.50
CA TYR A 880 1.74 9.64 -17.04
C TYR A 880 1.31 10.17 -15.67
N ILE A 881 0.00 10.31 -15.48
CA ILE A 881 -0.60 10.69 -14.20
C ILE A 881 -1.46 9.54 -13.69
N HIS A 882 -1.48 9.32 -12.39
CA HIS A 882 -2.36 8.39 -11.68
C HIS A 882 -2.96 9.15 -10.50
N VAL A 883 -4.27 9.31 -10.44
CA VAL A 883 -4.96 10.08 -9.39
C VAL A 883 -6.27 9.39 -9.02
N GLY A 884 -6.55 9.26 -7.73
CA GLY A 884 -7.78 8.67 -7.23
C GLY A 884 -7.88 8.66 -5.72
N SER A 885 -8.61 7.69 -5.18
CA SER A 885 -8.82 7.52 -3.74
C SER A 885 -7.82 6.57 -3.05
N ILE A 886 -7.12 5.71 -3.82
CA ILE A 886 -6.28 4.60 -3.34
C ILE A 886 -5.05 5.08 -2.53
N ASN A 887 -5.12 4.98 -1.20
CA ASN A 887 -3.97 5.20 -0.31
C ASN A 887 -2.91 4.09 -0.45
N GLY A 888 -1.76 4.26 0.21
CA GLY A 888 -0.70 3.26 0.25
C GLY A 888 -0.90 2.09 1.21
N SER A 889 -1.90 2.13 2.10
CA SER A 889 -2.20 1.06 3.04
C SER A 889 -2.76 -0.20 2.37
N GLU A 890 -2.54 -1.38 2.98
CA GLU A 890 -3.08 -2.64 2.45
C GLU A 890 -4.61 -2.63 2.35
N GLN A 891 -5.27 -2.02 3.34
CA GLN A 891 -6.72 -1.82 3.40
C GLN A 891 -7.27 -1.14 2.13
N SER A 892 -6.67 -0.03 1.71
CA SER A 892 -7.02 0.64 0.44
C SER A 892 -6.70 -0.20 -0.80
N ASN A 893 -5.83 -1.20 -0.73
CA ASN A 893 -5.46 -2.00 -1.91
C ASN A 893 -6.16 -3.37 -1.96
N LYS A 894 -6.76 -3.84 -0.85
CA LYS A 894 -7.30 -5.21 -0.73
C LYS A 894 -8.66 -5.36 -0.04
N GLY A 895 -9.13 -4.38 0.74
CA GLY A 895 -10.39 -4.47 1.51
C GLY A 895 -11.43 -3.38 1.21
N ASN A 896 -11.00 -2.23 0.68
CA ASN A 896 -11.87 -1.12 0.31
C ASN A 896 -12.38 -1.20 -1.14
N ARG A 897 -13.54 -0.60 -1.39
CA ARG A 897 -13.85 -0.03 -2.72
C ARG A 897 -12.97 1.20 -2.93
N GLU A 898 -12.25 1.27 -4.04
CA GLU A 898 -11.47 2.46 -4.41
C GLU A 898 -11.56 2.72 -5.91
N LEU A 899 -11.28 3.96 -6.34
CA LEU A 899 -11.20 4.31 -7.76
C LEU A 899 -10.04 5.27 -8.04
N ALA A 900 -9.27 5.00 -9.08
CA ALA A 900 -8.26 5.89 -9.64
C ALA A 900 -8.25 5.87 -11.17
N LEU A 901 -7.86 7.01 -11.75
CA LEU A 901 -7.71 7.19 -13.18
C LEU A 901 -6.23 7.40 -13.51
N GLN A 902 -5.72 6.53 -14.38
CA GLN A 902 -4.38 6.59 -14.95
C GLN A 902 -4.48 7.18 -16.37
N VAL A 903 -3.67 8.19 -16.72
CA VAL A 903 -3.72 8.87 -18.04
C VAL A 903 -2.32 9.21 -18.56
N GLN A 904 -2.04 8.91 -19.82
CA GLN A 904 -0.87 9.44 -20.53
C GLN A 904 -1.17 10.84 -21.06
N SER A 905 -0.50 11.87 -20.53
CA SER A 905 -0.44 13.23 -21.10
C SER A 905 0.78 13.98 -20.57
N ASP A 906 1.58 14.51 -21.48
CA ASP A 906 2.79 15.26 -21.16
C ASP A 906 2.47 16.62 -20.51
N GLU A 907 1.38 17.27 -20.93
CA GLU A 907 0.90 18.55 -20.42
C GLU A 907 0.24 18.44 -19.04
N ALA A 908 -0.56 17.40 -18.82
CA ALA A 908 -1.17 17.11 -17.52
C ALA A 908 -0.08 16.73 -16.48
N PHE A 909 0.89 15.89 -16.89
CA PHE A 909 2.08 15.61 -16.09
C PHE A 909 2.83 16.91 -15.74
N ALA A 910 3.04 17.81 -16.71
CA ALA A 910 3.79 19.05 -16.48
C ALA A 910 3.10 19.98 -15.46
N LEU A 911 1.76 20.07 -15.50
CA LEU A 911 0.97 20.79 -14.49
C LEU A 911 1.14 20.18 -13.09
N LEU A 912 0.92 18.88 -12.96
CA LEU A 912 0.94 18.21 -11.66
C LEU A 912 2.37 18.10 -11.08
N ALA A 913 3.40 18.04 -11.92
CA ALA A 913 4.79 18.11 -11.50
C ALA A 913 5.20 19.52 -11.02
N ASP A 914 4.62 20.59 -11.59
CA ASP A 914 4.78 21.96 -11.07
C ASP A 914 4.07 22.12 -9.71
N MET A 915 2.87 21.56 -9.55
CA MET A 915 2.18 21.48 -8.24
C MET A 915 3.04 20.75 -7.21
N PHE A 916 3.50 19.54 -7.53
CA PHE A 916 4.39 18.74 -6.67
C PHE A 916 5.64 19.52 -6.25
N GLN A 917 6.30 20.22 -7.18
CA GLN A 917 7.51 20.99 -6.90
C GLN A 917 7.23 22.29 -6.12
N ARG A 918 6.01 22.83 -6.15
CA ARG A 918 5.58 23.98 -5.32
C ARG A 918 5.12 23.58 -3.92
N ASP A 919 4.64 22.36 -3.75
CA ASP A 919 4.24 21.79 -2.47
C ASP A 919 5.43 21.18 -1.72
N TRP A 920 6.48 20.78 -2.44
CA TRP A 920 7.70 20.22 -1.86
C TRP A 920 8.38 21.17 -0.84
N PRO A 921 8.72 20.72 0.38
CA PRO A 921 9.33 21.56 1.40
C PRO A 921 10.75 21.99 1.03
N ASN A 922 10.93 23.29 0.77
CA ASN A 922 12.22 23.87 0.43
C ASN A 922 13.02 24.21 1.70
N ARG A 923 14.28 23.74 1.80
CA ARG A 923 15.23 24.18 2.84
C ARG A 923 15.74 25.60 2.57
N ALA A 924 14.87 26.60 2.72
CA ALA A 924 15.18 28.02 2.53
C ALA A 924 14.66 28.87 3.71
N TYR A 925 15.57 29.41 4.51
CA TYR A 925 15.25 30.19 5.71
C TYR A 925 15.15 31.69 5.39
N VAL A 926 14.07 32.14 4.73
CA VAL A 926 13.68 33.56 4.68
C VAL A 926 12.14 33.68 4.58
N PRO A 927 11.46 34.46 5.46
CA PRO A 927 10.00 34.58 5.45
C PRO A 927 9.49 35.69 4.51
N THR A 928 8.32 35.49 3.91
CA THR A 928 7.42 36.51 3.32
C THR A 928 6.10 35.81 2.92
N PHE A 929 4.90 36.25 3.31
CA PHE A 929 4.51 37.34 4.21
C PHE A 929 3.36 36.90 5.11
N SER A 930 3.38 37.34 6.37
CA SER A 930 2.15 37.54 7.13
C SER A 930 1.38 38.72 6.52
N PHE A 931 0.17 38.47 6.05
CA PHE A 931 -0.88 39.49 6.06
C PHE A 931 -1.92 39.02 7.09
N ASN A 932 -2.25 39.90 8.03
CA ASN A 932 -3.16 39.67 9.17
C ASN A 932 -2.72 38.69 10.29
N PHE A 933 -1.66 37.87 10.14
CA PHE A 933 -1.02 37.26 11.32
C PHE A 933 -0.19 38.30 12.09
N GLN A 934 -0.79 38.91 13.10
CA GLN A 934 -0.06 39.52 14.21
C GLN A 934 0.41 38.40 15.15
N GLY A 935 1.73 38.34 15.37
CA GLY A 935 2.30 37.47 16.39
C GLY A 935 1.97 37.96 17.81
N ALA A 936 2.29 37.15 18.81
CA ALA A 936 2.06 37.46 20.22
C ALA A 936 2.53 38.88 20.58
N ALA A 937 1.66 39.64 21.26
CA ALA A 937 1.94 41.01 21.63
C ALA A 937 3.21 41.12 22.49
N THR A 938 4.02 42.15 22.26
CA THR A 938 5.27 42.39 23.01
C THR A 938 5.06 43.35 24.19
N TYR A 939 3.83 43.40 24.70
CA TYR A 939 3.31 44.37 25.67
C TYR A 939 2.18 43.71 26.49
N PRO A 940 1.86 44.20 27.69
CA PRO A 940 0.77 43.64 28.49
C PRO A 940 -0.57 43.88 27.78
N LEU A 941 -1.48 42.92 27.88
CA LEU A 941 -2.82 42.99 27.29
C LEU A 941 -3.89 42.88 28.37
N ILE A 942 -5.01 43.56 28.19
CA ILE A 942 -6.27 43.31 28.89
C ILE A 942 -6.77 41.93 28.47
N SER A 943 -6.89 40.98 29.40
CA SER A 943 -7.25 39.59 29.12
C SER A 943 -8.70 39.26 29.42
N GLU A 944 -9.34 39.92 30.38
CA GLU A 944 -10.76 39.71 30.70
C GLU A 944 -11.39 41.03 31.19
N VAL A 945 -12.61 41.34 30.75
CA VAL A 945 -13.39 42.49 31.24
C VAL A 945 -14.76 42.04 31.69
N MET A 946 -15.07 42.30 32.96
CA MET A 946 -16.33 41.97 33.61
C MET A 946 -17.05 43.25 33.99
N TYR A 947 -17.98 43.70 33.14
CA TYR A 947 -18.69 44.96 33.33
C TYR A 947 -20.10 44.80 33.96
N ASP A 948 -20.85 43.75 33.64
CA ASP A 948 -22.23 43.55 34.14
C ASP A 948 -22.32 42.34 35.11
N PRO A 949 -21.82 42.44 36.35
CA PRO A 949 -21.80 41.33 37.31
C PRO A 949 -23.20 40.90 37.79
N THR A 950 -23.31 39.64 38.22
CA THR A 950 -24.57 39.10 38.78
C THR A 950 -24.90 39.73 40.15
N GLY A 951 -25.53 40.90 40.12
CA GLY A 951 -26.27 41.49 41.24
C GLY A 951 -25.77 42.85 41.74
N SER A 952 -24.50 43.21 41.55
CA SER A 952 -23.97 44.52 41.95
C SER A 952 -22.66 44.88 41.24
N ASP A 953 -22.71 45.99 40.51
CA ASP A 953 -21.65 46.75 39.82
C ASP A 953 -20.34 46.84 40.64
N ASP A 954 -20.45 46.93 41.97
CA ASP A 954 -19.36 46.78 42.96
C ASP A 954 -18.36 45.63 42.69
N ALA A 955 -18.75 44.56 41.99
CA ALA A 955 -17.94 43.40 41.65
C ALA A 955 -17.34 43.40 40.21
N GLU A 956 -17.44 44.52 39.49
CA GLU A 956 -16.73 44.78 38.22
C GLU A 956 -15.22 44.50 38.35
N PHE A 957 -14.61 43.96 37.29
CA PHE A 957 -13.16 43.79 37.22
C PHE A 957 -12.58 43.86 35.80
N VAL A 958 -11.28 44.11 35.74
CA VAL A 958 -10.44 44.01 34.54
C VAL A 958 -9.21 43.16 34.88
N GLU A 959 -8.92 42.16 34.04
CA GLU A 959 -7.69 41.37 34.12
C GLU A 959 -6.67 41.83 33.07
N ILE A 960 -5.38 41.79 33.43
CA ILE A 960 -4.24 42.03 32.53
C ILE A 960 -3.33 40.79 32.51
N VAL A 961 -2.93 40.34 31.32
CA VAL A 961 -1.96 39.26 31.09
C VAL A 961 -0.61 39.79 30.57
N ASN A 962 0.49 39.10 30.89
CA ASN A 962 1.76 39.22 30.18
C ASN A 962 1.93 38.08 29.15
N PRO A 963 1.69 38.33 27.85
CA PRO A 963 1.81 37.31 26.80
C PRO A 963 3.25 37.05 26.32
N THR A 964 4.28 37.60 26.99
CA THR A 964 5.68 37.51 26.56
C THR A 964 6.52 36.54 27.38
N GLY A 965 7.60 36.03 26.80
CA GLY A 965 8.62 35.22 27.49
C GLY A 965 9.53 35.99 28.47
N SER A 966 9.15 37.19 28.92
CA SER A 966 9.93 38.03 29.83
C SER A 966 9.07 38.69 30.90
N VAL A 967 9.58 38.80 32.14
CA VAL A 967 8.90 39.54 33.21
C VAL A 967 8.76 41.01 32.83
N MET A 968 7.54 41.54 32.92
CA MET A 968 7.22 42.95 32.70
C MET A 968 7.29 43.73 34.01
N ASP A 969 7.66 45.02 33.92
CA ASP A 969 7.54 46.00 35.00
C ASP A 969 6.36 46.93 34.66
N LEU A 970 5.31 46.87 35.49
CA LEU A 970 4.08 47.65 35.34
C LEU A 970 4.13 48.95 36.16
N SER A 971 5.26 49.29 36.80
CA SER A 971 5.41 50.52 37.58
C SER A 971 5.00 51.77 36.80
N ASN A 972 4.00 52.50 37.31
CA ASN A 972 3.44 53.71 36.70
C ASN A 972 2.69 53.51 35.37
N TYR A 973 2.41 52.27 34.93
CA TYR A 973 1.30 52.03 33.99
C TYR A 973 -0.02 52.52 34.62
N ALA A 974 -1.03 52.73 33.80
CA ALA A 974 -2.34 53.18 34.24
C ALA A 974 -3.47 52.45 33.51
N LEU A 975 -4.62 52.33 34.15
CA LEU A 975 -5.82 51.69 33.65
C LEU A 975 -7.02 52.62 33.89
N GLY A 976 -7.94 52.73 32.93
CA GLY A 976 -9.14 53.53 33.08
C GLY A 976 -9.94 53.67 31.79
N ASP A 977 -11.07 54.37 31.94
CA ASP A 977 -12.08 54.74 30.95
C ASP A 977 -11.72 56.05 30.20
N ALA A 978 -10.93 56.95 30.81
CA ALA A 978 -10.64 58.26 30.23
C ALA A 978 -9.88 58.20 28.90
N VAL A 979 -10.53 58.57 27.79
CA VAL A 979 -9.90 58.72 26.45
C VAL A 979 -8.93 59.91 26.41
N ASN A 980 -9.36 61.07 26.92
CA ASN A 980 -8.60 62.32 26.95
C ASN A 980 -8.54 62.94 28.37
N ILE A 981 -7.54 63.78 28.60
CA ILE A 981 -7.28 64.48 29.87
C ILE A 981 -8.31 65.58 30.23
N THR A 982 -9.40 65.68 29.47
CA THR A 982 -10.49 66.65 29.66
C THR A 982 -11.84 66.01 29.94
N ASP A 983 -11.86 64.68 29.96
CA ASP A 983 -13.07 63.89 30.03
C ASP A 983 -13.42 63.68 31.52
N PHE A 984 -14.64 63.25 31.84
CA PHE A 984 -15.09 63.10 33.23
C PHE A 984 -14.67 61.76 33.85
N GLU A 985 -14.56 60.78 32.97
CA GLU A 985 -13.98 59.45 33.05
C GLU A 985 -12.56 59.47 33.65
N ASP A 986 -12.11 58.38 34.28
CA ASP A 986 -11.01 58.35 35.28
C ASP A 986 -9.72 57.63 34.79
N LEU A 987 -8.63 57.74 35.56
CA LEU A 987 -7.37 57.03 35.30
C LEU A 987 -6.62 56.65 36.58
N ARG A 988 -6.46 55.34 36.80
CA ARG A 988 -5.87 54.71 38.00
C ARG A 988 -4.48 54.14 37.69
N ARG A 989 -3.47 54.37 38.54
CA ARG A 989 -2.07 53.97 38.30
C ARG A 989 -1.59 52.80 39.15
N PHE A 990 -0.81 51.92 38.54
CA PHE A 990 -0.08 50.86 39.24
C PHE A 990 1.04 51.45 40.12
N PRO A 991 1.13 51.05 41.41
CA PRO A 991 2.25 51.40 42.28
C PRO A 991 3.63 51.04 41.72
N ALA A 992 4.68 51.63 42.27
CA ALA A 992 6.06 51.30 41.90
C ALA A 992 6.48 49.93 42.47
N GLY A 993 7.04 49.07 41.62
CA GLY A 993 7.50 47.72 41.95
C GLY A 993 6.54 46.59 41.56
N VAL A 994 5.44 46.89 40.86
CA VAL A 994 4.52 45.88 40.32
C VAL A 994 5.15 45.23 39.09
N THR A 995 5.25 43.90 39.08
CA THR A 995 5.82 43.11 37.97
C THR A 995 4.91 41.95 37.62
N LEU A 996 4.84 41.58 36.35
CA LEU A 996 4.02 40.48 35.84
C LEU A 996 4.89 39.48 35.08
N ALA A 997 4.88 38.21 35.49
CA ALA A 997 5.69 37.14 34.92
C ALA A 997 5.10 36.57 33.61
N PRO A 998 5.88 35.84 32.80
CA PRO A 998 5.39 35.21 31.56
C PRO A 998 4.15 34.33 31.78
N GLY A 999 3.04 34.66 31.12
CA GLY A 999 1.75 33.95 31.26
C GLY A 999 1.03 34.17 32.59
N GLU A 1000 1.53 35.06 33.46
CA GLU A 1000 0.86 35.47 34.69
C GLU A 1000 -0.20 36.53 34.38
N THR A 1001 -1.28 36.54 35.15
CA THR A 1001 -2.34 37.55 35.08
C THR A 1001 -2.44 38.36 36.38
N LEU A 1002 -3.12 39.50 36.30
CA LEU A 1002 -3.32 40.45 37.39
C LEU A 1002 -4.75 40.98 37.31
N VAL A 1003 -5.53 40.76 38.37
CA VAL A 1003 -6.94 41.20 38.45
C VAL A 1003 -7.05 42.52 39.22
N VAL A 1004 -7.68 43.52 38.59
CA VAL A 1004 -8.07 44.80 39.21
C VAL A 1004 -9.59 44.82 39.36
N ALA A 1005 -10.11 44.93 40.59
CA ALA A 1005 -11.55 45.03 40.83
C ALA A 1005 -12.00 46.44 41.24
N ALA A 1006 -13.27 46.78 41.02
CA ALA A 1006 -13.88 47.99 41.57
C ALA A 1006 -13.77 48.02 43.10
N LYS A 1007 -14.14 46.92 43.76
CA LYS A 1007 -14.01 46.69 45.22
C LYS A 1007 -13.61 45.25 45.52
N ALA A 1008 -12.48 45.03 46.18
CA ALA A 1008 -11.99 43.70 46.56
C ALA A 1008 -12.97 42.96 47.49
N THR A 1009 -13.70 43.67 48.35
CA THR A 1009 -14.72 43.05 49.21
C THR A 1009 -15.89 42.45 48.45
N ALA A 1010 -16.27 43.02 47.30
CA ALA A 1010 -17.36 42.53 46.45
C ALA A 1010 -16.87 41.42 45.51
N PHE A 1011 -15.70 41.62 44.87
CA PHE A 1011 -15.04 40.58 44.07
C PHE A 1011 -14.82 39.29 44.89
N GLN A 1012 -14.29 39.40 46.13
CA GLN A 1012 -14.08 38.24 47.00
C GLN A 1012 -15.39 37.55 47.39
N ALA A 1013 -16.49 38.31 47.53
CA ALA A 1013 -17.80 37.72 47.83
C ALA A 1013 -18.40 36.95 46.65
N LEU A 1014 -18.03 37.28 45.40
CA LEU A 1014 -18.51 36.63 44.19
C LEU A 1014 -17.60 35.47 43.74
N TYR A 1015 -16.29 35.69 43.63
CA TYR A 1015 -15.33 34.71 43.08
C TYR A 1015 -14.59 33.89 44.15
N GLY A 1016 -14.68 34.27 45.44
CA GLY A 1016 -14.15 33.49 46.56
C GLY A 1016 -12.65 33.67 46.86
N PHE A 1017 -11.93 34.44 46.05
CA PHE A 1017 -10.54 34.85 46.28
C PHE A 1017 -10.39 36.39 46.16
N ASN A 1018 -9.26 36.95 46.59
CA ASN A 1018 -9.03 38.40 46.47
C ASN A 1018 -8.52 38.74 45.06
N PRO A 1019 -8.85 39.92 44.49
CA PRO A 1019 -8.11 40.47 43.36
C PRO A 1019 -6.72 40.94 43.81
N ASP A 1020 -5.84 41.21 42.85
CA ASP A 1020 -4.49 41.72 43.13
C ASP A 1020 -4.50 43.19 43.52
N PHE A 1021 -5.45 43.98 42.99
CA PHE A 1021 -5.64 45.39 43.29
C PHE A 1021 -7.14 45.75 43.39
N GLU A 1022 -7.46 46.83 44.10
CA GLU A 1022 -8.78 47.48 44.04
C GLU A 1022 -8.71 48.97 43.63
N ILE A 1023 -9.82 49.49 43.11
CA ILE A 1023 -9.97 50.90 42.71
C ILE A 1023 -10.44 51.77 43.90
N LEU A 1024 -11.19 51.19 44.83
CA LEU A 1024 -11.71 51.82 46.03
C LEU A 1024 -11.30 51.03 47.28
N ASP A 1025 -10.62 51.67 48.25
CA ASP A 1025 -10.24 51.08 49.56
C ASP A 1025 -11.46 50.47 50.28
N THR A 1026 -11.60 49.15 50.19
CA THR A 1026 -12.60 48.37 50.93
C THR A 1026 -11.99 47.24 51.76
N ASN A 1027 -10.79 46.79 51.40
CA ASN A 1027 -10.02 45.75 52.06
C ASN A 1027 -8.54 46.10 52.03
N GLY A 1028 -8.08 46.98 52.93
CA GLY A 1028 -6.67 47.40 53.11
C GLY A 1028 -5.65 46.30 53.50
N ASN A 1029 -5.88 45.04 53.11
CA ASN A 1029 -4.85 44.03 52.87
C ASN A 1029 -4.48 43.93 51.37
N ILE A 1030 -5.32 44.46 50.48
CA ILE A 1030 -5.14 44.57 49.03
C ILE A 1030 -4.62 45.98 48.72
N PRO A 1031 -3.66 46.16 47.79
CA PRO A 1031 -3.21 47.48 47.38
C PRO A 1031 -4.25 48.21 46.50
N ASP A 1032 -4.45 49.49 46.78
CA ASP A 1032 -5.19 50.38 45.87
C ASP A 1032 -4.39 50.69 44.59
N LEU A 1033 -5.08 50.93 43.48
CA LEU A 1033 -4.51 51.73 42.39
C LEU A 1033 -4.52 53.23 42.72
N ILE A 1034 -3.45 53.92 42.32
CA ILE A 1034 -3.19 55.32 42.69
C ILE A 1034 -3.93 56.26 41.73
N ASP A 1035 -4.82 57.08 42.29
CA ASP A 1035 -5.49 58.22 41.66
C ASP A 1035 -4.51 59.11 40.85
N ASP A 1036 -4.80 59.41 39.58
CA ASP A 1036 -4.12 60.47 38.82
C ASP A 1036 -5.00 61.72 38.69
N PRO A 1037 -4.89 62.70 39.60
CA PRO A 1037 -5.75 63.89 39.64
C PRO A 1037 -5.48 64.90 38.51
N ALA A 1038 -4.77 64.49 37.46
CA ALA A 1038 -4.71 65.21 36.18
C ALA A 1038 -5.74 64.70 35.16
N TRP A 1039 -6.39 63.55 35.39
CA TRP A 1039 -7.44 62.96 34.54
C TRP A 1039 -8.72 62.78 35.37
N GLY A 1040 -9.89 62.87 34.72
CA GLY A 1040 -11.19 62.70 35.38
C GLY A 1040 -11.57 63.74 36.44
N SER A 1041 -12.65 63.45 37.16
CA SER A 1041 -13.10 64.22 38.32
C SER A 1041 -12.69 63.55 39.64
N PRO A 1042 -12.20 64.29 40.66
CA PRO A 1042 -11.93 63.73 41.99
C PRO A 1042 -13.21 63.37 42.79
N ASP A 1043 -14.40 63.56 42.19
CA ASP A 1043 -15.70 63.11 42.71
C ASP A 1043 -16.20 61.81 42.00
N THR A 1044 -15.42 61.23 41.06
CA THR A 1044 -15.72 59.99 40.33
C THR A 1044 -14.61 58.94 40.51
N TYR A 1045 -14.88 57.69 40.09
CA TYR A 1045 -13.91 56.60 40.01
C TYR A 1045 -14.16 55.78 38.75
N PHE A 1046 -13.13 55.11 38.23
CA PHE A 1046 -13.20 54.19 37.09
C PHE A 1046 -14.28 53.11 37.32
N GLN A 1047 -15.28 53.09 36.43
CA GLN A 1047 -16.48 52.25 36.42
C GLN A 1047 -16.70 51.73 35.00
N LEU A 1048 -17.46 50.64 34.84
CA LEU A 1048 -17.70 50.01 33.53
C LEU A 1048 -19.19 50.09 33.16
N GLY A 1049 -19.55 50.93 32.18
CA GLY A 1049 -20.93 51.13 31.75
C GLY A 1049 -21.56 49.88 31.13
N ASN A 1050 -22.63 49.36 31.75
CA ASN A 1050 -23.44 48.24 31.22
C ASN A 1050 -24.10 48.49 29.84
N GLY A 1051 -24.16 49.75 29.38
CA GLY A 1051 -24.58 50.10 28.02
C GLY A 1051 -23.47 50.00 26.96
N GLY A 1052 -22.23 49.79 27.41
CA GLY A 1052 -21.01 49.86 26.61
C GLY A 1052 -20.11 51.03 26.97
N ASP A 1053 -18.82 50.75 27.07
CA ASP A 1053 -17.77 51.63 27.59
C ASP A 1053 -16.40 51.29 26.95
N GLU A 1054 -15.34 51.91 27.44
CA GLU A 1054 -13.95 51.66 27.04
C GLU A 1054 -13.05 51.31 28.23
N VAL A 1055 -12.08 50.41 28.02
CA VAL A 1055 -11.01 50.15 28.98
C VAL A 1055 -9.67 50.30 28.29
N ILE A 1056 -8.82 51.18 28.83
CA ILE A 1056 -7.59 51.63 28.19
C ILE A 1056 -6.41 51.37 29.13
N LEU A 1057 -5.54 50.43 28.76
CA LEU A 1057 -4.26 50.21 29.43
C LEU A 1057 -3.22 51.17 28.86
N ARG A 1058 -2.62 52.01 29.70
CA ARG A 1058 -1.66 53.06 29.33
C ARG A 1058 -0.27 52.79 29.92
N GLY A 1059 0.76 53.05 29.11
CA GLY A 1059 2.15 52.94 29.54
C GLY A 1059 2.62 54.14 30.39
N PRO A 1060 3.86 54.10 30.93
CA PRO A 1060 4.41 55.17 31.78
C PRO A 1060 4.62 56.53 31.09
N ASP A 1061 4.37 56.64 29.78
CA ASP A 1061 4.34 57.91 29.03
C ASP A 1061 2.90 58.35 28.64
N ASN A 1062 1.89 57.73 29.26
CA ASN A 1062 0.44 57.96 29.13
C ASN A 1062 -0.19 57.67 27.75
N LYS A 1063 0.56 57.08 26.82
CA LYS A 1063 -0.04 56.49 25.61
C LYS A 1063 -0.78 55.21 25.95
N ALA A 1064 -1.86 54.94 25.23
CA ALA A 1064 -2.47 53.61 25.21
C ALA A 1064 -1.44 52.57 24.71
N VAL A 1065 -1.50 51.39 25.31
CA VAL A 1065 -0.68 50.21 25.04
C VAL A 1065 -1.57 49.08 24.55
N ASP A 1066 -2.73 48.91 25.17
CA ASP A 1066 -3.83 48.06 24.74
C ASP A 1066 -5.16 48.77 25.09
N ALA A 1067 -6.23 48.48 24.35
CA ALA A 1067 -7.55 49.04 24.60
C ALA A 1067 -8.67 48.15 24.04
N ILE A 1068 -9.77 48.08 24.78
CA ILE A 1068 -11.02 47.41 24.41
C ILE A 1068 -12.17 48.41 24.48
N SER A 1069 -13.15 48.26 23.60
CA SER A 1069 -14.43 48.99 23.66
C SER A 1069 -15.57 47.99 23.46
N TYR A 1070 -16.74 48.27 24.02
CA TYR A 1070 -17.92 47.42 23.87
C TYR A 1070 -19.21 48.25 23.86
N GLY A 1071 -20.29 47.72 23.27
CA GLY A 1071 -21.60 48.39 23.21
C GLY A 1071 -21.55 49.79 22.58
N THR A 1072 -21.89 50.83 23.35
CA THR A 1072 -21.80 52.23 22.93
C THR A 1072 -20.39 52.87 22.96
N GLY A 1073 -19.38 52.21 23.55
CA GLY A 1073 -18.03 52.75 23.71
C GLY A 1073 -17.21 52.84 22.40
N GLN A 1074 -16.29 53.80 22.29
CA GLN A 1074 -15.59 54.20 21.07
C GLN A 1074 -14.12 54.69 21.27
N PHE A 1075 -13.17 53.78 21.49
CA PHE A 1075 -11.74 54.16 21.48
C PHE A 1075 -11.18 54.35 20.04
N PRO A 1076 -10.41 55.43 19.73
CA PRO A 1076 -9.93 55.69 18.38
C PRO A 1076 -8.97 54.62 17.80
N GLY A 1077 -9.50 53.80 16.90
CA GLY A 1077 -8.76 52.72 16.21
C GLY A 1077 -9.16 51.31 16.64
N VAL A 1078 -9.99 51.18 17.69
CA VAL A 1078 -10.54 49.91 18.16
C VAL A 1078 -11.93 49.68 17.57
N ILE A 1079 -12.23 48.44 17.16
CA ILE A 1079 -13.60 48.00 16.83
C ILE A 1079 -14.24 47.41 18.09
N ALA A 1080 -15.40 47.94 18.48
CA ALA A 1080 -16.07 47.56 19.71
C ALA A 1080 -16.78 46.18 19.65
N CYS A 1081 -16.82 45.48 20.79
CA CYS A 1081 -17.63 44.27 20.96
C CYS A 1081 -19.13 44.57 21.03
N ALA A 1082 -19.95 43.55 20.78
CA ALA A 1082 -21.35 43.56 21.18
C ALA A 1082 -21.48 43.59 22.72
N VAL A 1083 -22.66 43.97 23.22
CA VAL A 1083 -23.02 43.81 24.64
C VAL A 1083 -23.38 42.34 24.86
N ILE A 1084 -22.70 41.69 25.81
CA ILE A 1084 -22.96 40.33 26.32
C ILE A 1084 -23.94 40.35 27.50
N ASP A 1085 -24.44 39.18 27.91
CA ASP A 1085 -25.48 39.03 28.93
C ASP A 1085 -24.97 39.25 30.38
N ASN A 1086 -25.88 39.63 31.29
CA ASN A 1086 -25.56 39.84 32.72
C ASN A 1086 -24.93 38.59 33.34
N GLY A 1087 -23.75 38.76 33.96
CA GLY A 1087 -22.98 37.70 34.57
C GLY A 1087 -21.90 37.08 33.69
N HIS A 1088 -21.79 37.47 32.43
CA HIS A 1088 -20.76 37.04 31.50
C HIS A 1088 -19.60 38.06 31.42
N ALA A 1089 -18.42 37.61 30.98
CA ALA A 1089 -17.25 38.46 30.74
C ALA A 1089 -16.81 38.46 29.27
N LEU A 1090 -16.08 39.50 28.85
CA LEU A 1090 -15.35 39.54 27.58
C LEU A 1090 -13.92 39.03 27.83
N GLU A 1091 -13.61 37.81 27.38
CA GLU A 1091 -12.31 37.14 27.56
C GLU A 1091 -11.51 37.12 26.25
N ARG A 1092 -10.23 37.52 26.29
CA ARG A 1092 -9.35 37.59 25.12
C ARG A 1092 -8.95 36.19 24.64
N TYR A 1093 -9.41 35.81 23.45
CA TYR A 1093 -9.16 34.49 22.86
C TYR A 1093 -8.56 34.57 21.45
N PRO A 1094 -7.26 34.28 21.26
CA PRO A 1094 -6.29 33.84 22.27
C PRO A 1094 -5.68 35.00 23.07
N HIS A 1095 -5.35 34.74 24.33
CA HIS A 1095 -4.85 35.71 25.31
C HIS A 1095 -3.58 36.49 24.89
N TRP A 1096 -2.86 36.05 23.85
CA TRP A 1096 -1.65 36.71 23.34
C TRP A 1096 -1.85 37.57 22.10
N ARG A 1097 -3.04 37.59 21.49
CA ARG A 1097 -3.32 38.34 20.25
C ARG A 1097 -4.04 39.64 20.55
N ASP A 1098 -3.59 40.70 19.88
CA ASP A 1098 -4.27 41.99 19.78
C ASP A 1098 -4.32 42.42 18.32
N THR A 1099 -5.51 42.53 17.75
CA THR A 1099 -5.80 43.08 16.41
C THR A 1099 -6.56 44.41 16.48
N ASN A 1100 -6.74 44.97 17.69
CA ASN A 1100 -7.60 46.12 17.99
C ASN A 1100 -9.05 45.92 17.48
N ASN A 1101 -9.51 44.67 17.40
CA ASN A 1101 -10.81 44.31 16.86
C ASN A 1101 -11.52 43.37 17.83
N CYS A 1102 -12.34 43.93 18.72
CA CYS A 1102 -12.88 43.19 19.86
C CYS A 1102 -13.63 41.90 19.46
N PRO A 1103 -14.51 41.87 18.43
CA PRO A 1103 -15.12 40.63 17.92
C PRO A 1103 -14.15 39.58 17.33
N ALA A 1104 -12.88 39.90 17.13
CA ALA A 1104 -11.83 38.98 16.69
C ALA A 1104 -10.77 38.71 17.78
N ASP A 1105 -10.68 39.54 18.82
CA ASP A 1105 -9.74 39.39 19.92
C ASP A 1105 -10.38 38.81 21.18
N PHE A 1106 -11.68 39.04 21.40
CA PHE A 1106 -12.43 38.64 22.60
C PHE A 1106 -13.63 37.76 22.25
N ARG A 1107 -14.03 36.91 23.21
CA ARG A 1107 -15.25 36.11 23.19
C ARG A 1107 -16.09 36.38 24.44
N ASP A 1108 -17.37 36.08 24.32
CA ASP A 1108 -18.32 35.98 25.44
C ASP A 1108 -18.01 34.70 26.26
N VAL A 1109 -17.83 34.81 27.59
CA VAL A 1109 -17.57 33.67 28.47
C VAL A 1109 -18.47 33.66 29.71
N PHE A 1110 -18.99 32.46 30.04
CA PHE A 1110 -19.74 32.18 31.25
C PHE A 1110 -19.45 30.78 31.81
N PRO A 1111 -19.13 30.63 33.12
CA PRO A 1111 -18.85 31.72 34.06
C PRO A 1111 -17.53 32.44 33.70
N PRO A 1112 -17.36 33.71 34.12
CA PRO A 1112 -16.08 34.42 34.08
C PRO A 1112 -14.96 33.64 34.79
N THR A 1113 -13.72 33.81 34.34
CA THR A 1113 -12.57 32.98 34.75
C THR A 1113 -11.37 33.75 35.33
N PRO A 1114 -11.55 34.81 36.15
CA PRO A 1114 -10.45 35.67 36.59
C PRO A 1114 -9.33 34.89 37.27
N GLY A 1115 -8.08 35.28 37.00
CA GLY A 1115 -6.86 34.60 37.44
C GLY A 1115 -6.44 33.42 36.56
N ASN A 1116 -7.04 33.23 35.37
CA ASN A 1116 -6.78 32.09 34.49
C ASN A 1116 -6.76 32.52 33.02
N VAL A 1117 -5.67 32.25 32.30
CA VAL A 1117 -5.65 32.35 30.84
C VAL A 1117 -6.24 31.11 30.17
N PRO A 1118 -6.98 31.25 29.06
CA PRO A 1118 -7.46 30.10 28.30
C PRO A 1118 -6.30 29.37 27.61
N ALA A 1119 -6.30 28.05 27.75
CA ALA A 1119 -5.40 27.18 27.02
C ALA A 1119 -5.73 27.14 25.52
N PHE A 1120 -4.70 26.95 24.70
CA PHE A 1120 -4.88 26.55 23.30
C PHE A 1120 -5.24 25.05 23.24
N PRO A 1121 -6.21 24.63 22.41
CA PRO A 1121 -6.35 23.24 22.00
C PRO A 1121 -5.19 22.82 21.08
#